data_AF-C6PTC5-F1
#
_entry.id   AF-C6PTC5-F1
#
_cell.length_a   1.000
_cell.length_b   1.000
_cell.length_c   1.000
_cell.angle_alpha   90.00
_cell.angle_beta   90.00
_cell.angle_gamma   90.00
#
_symmetry.space_group_name_H-M   'P 1'
#
loop_
_entity.id
_entity.type
_entity.pdbx_description
1 polymer ?
#
loop_
_entity_poly.entity_id
_entity_poly.type
_entity_poly.pdbx_seq_one_letter_code
_entity_poly.pdbx_strand_id
1 'polypeptide(L)'
;MWNIALASSEDKLYICNKCGKVTSNNIKNICPEFRCDGELTELNNRQPSKYDYYRKLYSDRRIVPMIAKEHTAQLTSTAASELQKKFESGKVNVLSCSTTFEMGVDVGQLEAIFMRNVPPETANYIQRAGRAGRRGSSTAFALTFARRRSHDLNYYSNPTKIIHGAIQPPYIEVKNEKIVKRHMYSVIFAYFFRHHPELFKNTEDLFIENEDMYATKEVRELLESYPKELITSLKNIVPSSLHEKLGLDNWSFIDELCGEEGSLRKVEIEYRDNLEELNRIKQEKFEKGQNIDYINRIMNTYKKKSIINYLSDRNILPKYGFPVDVVSLDILNDSVDAKNIDLSRDLKMAITEFAPGSSVVANGKLWTSYSINIATNKGWPTYEYAICTKCKKIHTSQSDLGNTERYIESFCDCGEELQRRFFIKPQFGFSTCLETPKTPGENRPSKFYATNITFDDFEQLDKYQEKEVIADKLRLNENDILYKYSPMGRFFLVNKGIGNLGFRVCKLCGYATAEPQDKKTKFKHKNKFGSICPSTNYYMTDLGHEFTTDVLQITLPPIGQLSENLWITLLYSIIEGACDTFDIVRSDINGCLYYNNNDYMYPSIILFDEAAGGAGHVKKISSNIRQVLQSAYDKVSNCECGEETSCYGCLRNYNNQIFHEKLQRGLAKKYLGILLGK
;
A
#
# COMPACT_ATOMS: atom_id res chain seq x y z
N MET A 1 -18.70 -46.59 31.61
CA MET A 1 -19.55 -46.41 30.41
C MET A 1 -20.72 -45.56 30.85
N TRP A 2 -20.85 -44.33 30.35
CA TRP A 2 -21.94 -43.43 30.74
C TRP A 2 -23.15 -43.72 29.83
N ASN A 3 -24.22 -44.28 30.40
CA ASN A 3 -25.49 -44.44 29.68
C ASN A 3 -26.27 -43.14 29.79
N ILE A 4 -26.35 -42.41 28.68
CA ILE A 4 -27.18 -41.20 28.57
C ILE A 4 -28.56 -41.65 28.09
N ALA A 5 -29.57 -41.50 28.94
CA ALA A 5 -30.97 -41.71 28.59
C ALA A 5 -31.71 -40.37 28.62
N LEU A 6 -32.58 -40.13 27.63
CA LEU A 6 -33.48 -38.98 27.65
C LEU A 6 -34.56 -39.22 28.70
N ALA A 7 -34.78 -38.27 29.60
CA ALA A 7 -35.86 -38.34 30.57
C ALA A 7 -37.22 -38.39 29.85
N SER A 8 -38.05 -39.37 30.22
CA SER A 8 -39.42 -39.52 29.76
C SER A 8 -40.36 -38.53 30.47
N SER A 9 -41.60 -38.39 29.98
CA SER A 9 -42.60 -37.52 30.63
C SER A 9 -43.06 -38.00 32.01
N GLU A 10 -42.75 -39.24 32.37
CA GLU A 10 -43.09 -39.85 33.66
C GLU A 10 -41.96 -39.72 34.69
N ASP A 11 -40.75 -39.35 34.25
CA ASP A 11 -39.60 -39.18 35.12
C ASP A 11 -39.69 -37.90 35.93
N LYS A 12 -39.60 -38.03 37.26
CA LYS A 12 -39.52 -36.88 38.17
C LYS A 12 -38.17 -36.22 38.05
N LEU A 13 -38.14 -35.00 37.52
CA LEU A 13 -36.96 -34.15 37.50
C LEU A 13 -37.00 -33.18 38.67
N TYR A 14 -35.82 -32.85 39.19
CA TYR A 14 -35.63 -31.89 40.26
C TYR A 14 -34.70 -30.77 39.79
N ILE A 15 -34.93 -29.55 40.25
CA ILE A 15 -34.11 -28.38 39.97
C ILE A 15 -33.60 -27.76 41.27
N CYS A 16 -32.32 -27.42 41.31
CA CYS A 16 -31.76 -26.68 42.43
C CYS A 16 -32.21 -25.21 42.39
N ASN A 17 -32.77 -24.70 43.49
CA ASN A 17 -33.21 -23.31 43.61
C ASN A 17 -32.08 -22.27 43.52
N LYS A 18 -30.83 -22.66 43.79
CA LYS A 18 -29.66 -21.76 43.80
C LYS A 18 -28.81 -21.85 42.53
N CYS A 19 -28.32 -23.04 42.20
CA CYS A 19 -27.48 -23.22 41.01
C CYS A 19 -28.27 -23.50 39.74
N GLY A 20 -29.55 -23.88 39.81
CA GLY A 20 -30.40 -24.17 38.65
C GLY A 20 -30.11 -25.50 37.95
N LYS A 21 -29.27 -26.37 38.53
CA LYS A 21 -28.96 -27.70 38.00
C LYS A 21 -30.21 -28.56 38.00
N VAL A 22 -30.50 -29.19 36.86
CA VAL A 22 -31.59 -30.16 36.69
C VAL A 22 -31.00 -31.56 36.83
N THR A 23 -31.64 -32.42 37.63
CA THR A 23 -31.22 -33.80 37.85
C THR A 23 -32.43 -34.70 38.04
N SER A 24 -32.31 -35.98 37.66
CA SER A 24 -33.29 -37.02 37.98
C SER A 24 -33.21 -37.50 39.43
N ASN A 25 -32.09 -37.22 40.11
CA ASN A 25 -31.81 -37.80 41.42
C ASN A 25 -31.98 -36.74 42.51
N ASN A 26 -32.85 -37.02 43.47
CA ASN A 26 -33.00 -36.21 44.67
C ASN A 26 -32.73 -37.04 45.92
N ILE A 27 -31.66 -36.70 46.62
CA ILE A 27 -31.32 -37.27 47.93
C ILE A 27 -31.43 -36.15 48.96
N LYS A 28 -32.47 -36.22 49.81
CA LYS A 28 -32.74 -35.27 50.90
C LYS A 28 -32.78 -33.79 50.47
N ASN A 29 -33.22 -33.51 49.24
CA ASN A 29 -33.25 -32.16 48.66
C ASN A 29 -31.86 -31.52 48.53
N ILE A 30 -30.77 -32.28 48.51
CA ILE A 30 -29.40 -31.73 48.41
C ILE A 30 -28.96 -31.64 46.95
N CYS A 31 -28.47 -30.47 46.54
CA CYS A 31 -27.90 -30.26 45.21
C CYS A 31 -26.62 -31.08 45.00
N PRO A 32 -26.49 -31.87 43.92
CA PRO A 32 -25.28 -32.67 43.64
C PRO A 32 -24.15 -31.84 43.02
N GLU A 33 -24.28 -30.53 42.90
CA GLU A 33 -23.25 -29.66 42.34
C GLU A 33 -22.19 -29.31 43.38
N PHE A 34 -20.91 -29.35 42.98
CA PHE A 34 -19.80 -29.12 43.90
C PHE A 34 -19.91 -27.72 44.54
N ARG A 35 -19.90 -27.68 45.88
CA ARG A 35 -20.03 -26.44 46.70
C ARG A 35 -21.33 -25.67 46.53
N CYS A 36 -22.40 -26.30 46.04
CA CYS A 36 -23.73 -25.71 46.07
C CYS A 36 -24.48 -26.14 47.34
N ASP A 37 -24.86 -25.17 48.15
CA ASP A 37 -25.72 -25.26 49.34
C ASP A 37 -27.21 -25.04 49.01
N GLY A 38 -27.60 -25.17 47.73
CA GLY A 38 -28.98 -25.01 47.29
C GLY A 38 -29.80 -26.30 47.46
N GLU A 39 -31.12 -26.13 47.49
CA GLU A 39 -32.08 -27.22 47.68
C GLU A 39 -32.73 -27.64 46.36
N LEU A 40 -32.89 -28.95 46.17
CA LEU A 40 -33.61 -29.52 45.04
C LEU A 40 -35.11 -29.49 45.29
N THR A 41 -35.84 -28.84 44.38
CA THR A 41 -37.31 -28.86 44.33
C THR A 41 -37.77 -29.63 43.11
N GLU A 42 -38.90 -30.34 43.22
CA GLU A 42 -39.50 -31.04 42.08
C GLU A 42 -39.84 -30.04 40.97
N LEU A 43 -39.42 -30.33 39.74
CA LEU A 43 -39.63 -29.48 38.57
C LEU A 43 -41.07 -29.65 38.08
N ASN A 44 -42.02 -29.06 38.82
CA ASN A 44 -43.45 -29.11 38.52
C ASN A 44 -43.79 -28.09 37.43
N ASN A 45 -44.05 -28.62 36.23
CA ASN A 45 -44.11 -27.88 34.97
C ASN A 45 -42.80 -27.14 34.63
N ARG A 46 -42.55 -26.96 33.33
CA ARG A 46 -41.33 -26.36 32.77
C ARG A 46 -41.20 -24.87 33.13
N GLN A 47 -41.02 -24.55 34.41
CA GLN A 47 -40.77 -23.19 34.86
C GLN A 47 -39.42 -22.70 34.30
N PRO A 48 -39.36 -21.42 33.89
CA PRO A 48 -38.18 -20.86 33.24
C PRO A 48 -36.99 -20.86 34.21
N SER A 49 -35.99 -21.67 33.90
CA SER A 49 -34.68 -21.69 34.57
C SER A 49 -33.81 -20.53 34.08
N LYS A 50 -32.78 -20.12 34.83
CA LYS A 50 -31.73 -19.22 34.29
C LYS A 50 -31.01 -19.82 33.06
N TYR A 51 -31.09 -21.14 32.88
CA TYR A 51 -30.57 -21.87 31.70
C TYR A 51 -31.56 -21.95 30.54
N ASP A 52 -32.77 -21.41 30.72
CA ASP A 52 -33.77 -21.29 29.66
C ASP A 52 -33.30 -20.36 28.54
N TYR A 53 -32.25 -19.54 28.78
CA TYR A 53 -31.57 -18.78 27.73
C TYR A 53 -31.04 -19.70 26.60
N TYR A 54 -30.22 -20.70 26.92
CA TYR A 54 -29.68 -21.61 25.91
C TYR A 54 -30.76 -22.48 25.30
N ARG A 55 -31.73 -22.93 26.12
CA ARG A 55 -32.88 -23.69 25.62
C ARG A 55 -33.67 -22.87 24.60
N LYS A 56 -34.06 -21.64 24.91
CA LYS A 56 -34.72 -20.70 23.97
C LYS A 56 -33.83 -20.36 22.79
N LEU A 57 -32.52 -20.21 23.00
CA LEU A 57 -31.55 -19.98 21.94
C LEU A 57 -31.56 -21.13 20.91
N TYR A 58 -31.64 -22.38 21.36
CA TYR A 58 -31.65 -23.55 20.48
C TYR A 58 -33.05 -23.96 20.00
N SER A 59 -34.12 -23.62 20.74
CA SER A 59 -35.50 -24.01 20.43
C SER A 59 -36.23 -22.98 19.55
N ASP A 60 -36.02 -21.69 19.81
CA ASP A 60 -36.84 -20.62 19.23
C ASP A 60 -36.08 -19.78 18.19
N ARG A 61 -34.74 -19.80 18.18
CA ARG A 61 -33.98 -19.02 17.20
C ARG A 61 -33.74 -19.78 15.90
N ARG A 62 -34.13 -19.14 14.80
CA ARG A 62 -33.66 -19.47 13.46
C ARG A 62 -32.13 -19.40 13.44
N ILE A 63 -31.46 -20.51 13.19
CA ILE A 63 -30.01 -20.54 12.98
C ILE A 63 -29.72 -19.72 11.72
N VAL A 64 -29.08 -18.57 11.88
CA VAL A 64 -28.64 -17.74 10.76
C VAL A 64 -27.21 -18.14 10.42
N PRO A 65 -26.92 -18.62 9.19
CA PRO A 65 -25.55 -18.93 8.79
C PRO A 65 -24.70 -17.65 8.80
N MET A 66 -23.48 -17.73 9.33
CA MET A 66 -22.53 -16.64 9.25
C MET A 66 -21.91 -16.60 7.85
N ILE A 67 -22.22 -15.56 7.08
CA ILE A 67 -21.72 -15.34 5.73
C ILE A 67 -20.83 -14.11 5.76
N ALA A 68 -19.53 -14.36 5.72
CA ALA A 68 -18.50 -13.31 5.71
C ALA A 68 -18.05 -12.99 4.28
N LYS A 69 -17.95 -11.70 3.97
CA LYS A 69 -17.40 -11.20 2.70
C LYS A 69 -16.41 -10.07 2.95
N GLU A 70 -15.43 -9.91 2.07
CA GLU A 70 -14.50 -8.79 2.14
C GLU A 70 -15.06 -7.55 1.44
N HIS A 71 -14.75 -6.37 1.96
CA HIS A 71 -15.02 -5.11 1.31
C HIS A 71 -13.75 -4.24 1.30
N THR A 72 -13.11 -4.16 0.15
CA THR A 72 -11.83 -3.46 -0.03
C THR A 72 -11.92 -2.49 -1.20
N ALA A 73 -10.97 -1.56 -1.29
CA ALA A 73 -10.86 -0.65 -2.44
C ALA A 73 -10.51 -1.36 -3.76
N GLN A 74 -10.27 -2.68 -3.71
CA GLN A 74 -10.00 -3.51 -4.88
C GLN A 74 -11.28 -4.01 -5.54
N LEU A 75 -12.45 -3.87 -4.91
CA LEU A 75 -13.72 -4.18 -5.56
C LEU A 75 -14.10 -3.06 -6.52
N THR A 76 -14.69 -3.41 -7.65
CA THR A 76 -15.31 -2.41 -8.53
C THR A 76 -16.48 -1.72 -7.83
N SER A 77 -16.82 -0.50 -8.25
CA SER A 77 -17.91 0.28 -7.65
C SER A 77 -19.26 -0.46 -7.68
N THR A 78 -19.53 -1.18 -8.77
CA THR A 78 -20.72 -2.01 -8.93
C THR A 78 -20.74 -3.18 -7.94
N ALA A 79 -19.64 -3.94 -7.85
CA ALA A 79 -19.51 -5.06 -6.93
C ALA A 79 -19.60 -4.62 -5.46
N ALA A 80 -18.97 -3.50 -5.10
CA ALA A 80 -19.05 -2.90 -3.77
C ALA A 80 -20.50 -2.52 -3.41
N SER A 81 -21.22 -1.84 -4.33
CA SER A 81 -22.63 -1.47 -4.12
C SER A 81 -23.55 -2.68 -3.98
N GLU A 82 -23.36 -3.72 -4.81
CA GLU A 82 -24.12 -4.97 -4.67
C GLU A 82 -23.87 -5.67 -3.34
N LEU A 83 -22.61 -5.68 -2.88
CA LEU A 83 -22.23 -6.28 -1.61
C LEU A 83 -22.87 -5.52 -0.43
N GLN A 84 -22.91 -4.19 -0.49
CA GLN A 84 -23.59 -3.35 0.51
C GLN A 84 -25.09 -3.69 0.58
N LYS A 85 -25.79 -3.78 -0.56
CA LYS A 85 -27.21 -4.19 -0.60
C LYS A 85 -27.43 -5.60 -0.02
N LYS A 86 -26.52 -6.54 -0.29
CA LYS A 86 -26.58 -7.90 0.29
C LYS A 86 -26.37 -7.88 1.81
N PHE A 87 -25.54 -6.96 2.31
CA PHE A 87 -25.33 -6.78 3.75
C PHE A 87 -26.53 -6.12 4.43
N GLU A 88 -27.09 -5.05 3.86
CA GLU A 88 -28.29 -4.38 4.37
C GLU A 88 -29.51 -5.31 4.44
N SER A 89 -29.65 -6.21 3.46
CA SER A 89 -30.70 -7.23 3.43
C SER A 89 -30.44 -8.44 4.34
N GLY A 90 -29.30 -8.49 5.05
CA GLY A 90 -28.92 -9.58 5.94
C GLY A 90 -28.48 -10.87 5.26
N LYS A 91 -28.37 -10.90 3.92
CA LYS A 91 -27.84 -12.05 3.16
C LYS A 91 -26.34 -12.24 3.37
N VAL A 92 -25.64 -11.14 3.65
CA VAL A 92 -24.28 -11.12 4.21
C VAL A 92 -24.41 -10.48 5.59
N ASN A 93 -23.84 -11.08 6.62
CA ASN A 93 -23.99 -10.60 8.00
C ASN A 93 -22.65 -10.32 8.69
N VAL A 94 -21.53 -10.56 7.98
CA VAL A 94 -20.20 -10.13 8.40
C VAL A 94 -19.48 -9.52 7.19
N LEU A 95 -19.01 -8.28 7.35
CA LEU A 95 -18.12 -7.64 6.39
C LEU A 95 -16.73 -7.46 6.99
N SER A 96 -15.72 -7.99 6.31
CA SER A 96 -14.31 -7.73 6.62
C SER A 96 -13.85 -6.55 5.77
N CYS A 97 -13.88 -5.35 6.36
CA CYS A 97 -13.60 -4.11 5.65
C CYS A 97 -12.15 -3.61 5.87
N SER A 98 -11.60 -2.93 4.86
CA SER A 98 -10.46 -2.03 5.04
C SER A 98 -10.93 -0.64 5.51
N THR A 99 -10.15 0.41 5.29
CA THR A 99 -10.55 1.82 5.50
C THR A 99 -11.76 2.26 4.67
N THR A 100 -12.26 1.42 3.75
CA THR A 100 -13.42 1.73 2.90
C THR A 100 -14.72 1.99 3.67
N PHE A 101 -14.86 1.47 4.89
CA PHE A 101 -16.01 1.72 5.77
C PHE A 101 -15.76 2.80 6.83
N GLU A 102 -14.53 3.31 6.88
CA GLU A 102 -14.18 4.43 7.74
C GLU A 102 -14.80 5.72 7.18
N MET A 103 -14.67 5.91 5.86
CA MET A 103 -15.12 7.11 5.15
C MET A 103 -16.41 6.88 4.34
N GLY A 104 -17.40 7.75 4.53
CA GLY A 104 -18.43 8.09 3.53
C GLY A 104 -19.49 7.07 3.12
N VAL A 105 -19.36 5.77 3.42
CA VAL A 105 -20.40 4.79 3.06
C VAL A 105 -21.49 4.77 4.12
N ASP A 106 -22.75 4.97 3.71
CA ASP A 106 -23.93 4.86 4.56
C ASP A 106 -24.51 3.44 4.43
N VAL A 107 -24.10 2.53 5.32
CA VAL A 107 -24.61 1.16 5.37
C VAL A 107 -25.61 1.01 6.51
N GLY A 108 -26.26 2.13 6.89
CA GLY A 108 -27.03 2.19 8.11
C GLY A 108 -26.15 1.99 9.34
N GLN A 109 -26.73 1.46 10.41
CA GLN A 109 -26.12 1.45 11.73
C GLN A 109 -25.79 0.02 12.14
N LEU A 110 -24.53 -0.21 12.51
CA LEU A 110 -24.06 -1.53 12.90
C LEU A 110 -24.39 -1.82 14.37
N GLU A 111 -24.68 -3.08 14.68
CA GLU A 111 -24.84 -3.53 16.07
C GLU A 111 -23.48 -3.74 16.74
N ALA A 112 -22.54 -4.34 16.01
CA ALA A 112 -21.23 -4.70 16.50
C ALA A 112 -20.12 -4.38 15.50
N ILE A 113 -18.98 -3.93 16.01
CA ILE A 113 -17.76 -3.63 15.24
C ILE A 113 -16.57 -4.31 15.91
N PHE A 114 -15.79 -4.99 15.09
CA PHE A 114 -14.58 -5.69 15.50
C PHE A 114 -13.37 -5.08 14.80
N MET A 115 -12.51 -4.41 15.56
CA MET A 115 -11.26 -3.83 15.07
C MET A 115 -10.11 -4.82 15.33
N ARG A 116 -9.55 -5.40 14.26
CA ARG A 116 -8.49 -6.42 14.32
C ARG A 116 -7.18 -5.95 14.97
N ASN A 117 -6.93 -4.64 14.96
CA ASN A 117 -5.79 -3.97 15.55
C ASN A 117 -6.23 -2.62 16.10
N VAL A 118 -5.43 -2.00 16.97
CA VAL A 118 -5.64 -0.60 17.34
C VAL A 118 -5.55 0.24 16.06
N PRO A 119 -6.56 1.06 15.73
CA PRO A 119 -6.52 1.97 14.59
C PRO A 119 -5.31 2.91 14.64
N PRO A 120 -4.76 3.34 13.49
CA PRO A 120 -3.55 4.14 13.44
C PRO A 120 -3.65 5.46 14.22
N GLU A 121 -4.79 6.14 14.15
CA GLU A 121 -5.01 7.41 14.83
C GLU A 121 -6.32 7.39 15.61
N THR A 122 -6.44 8.33 16.55
CA THR A 122 -7.67 8.59 17.31
C THR A 122 -8.85 8.87 16.38
N ALA A 123 -8.63 9.65 15.31
CA ALA A 123 -9.67 9.95 14.32
C ALA A 123 -10.22 8.67 13.66
N ASN A 124 -9.33 7.74 13.27
CA ASN A 124 -9.76 6.47 12.68
C ASN A 124 -10.56 5.64 13.69
N TYR A 125 -10.15 5.62 14.95
CA TYR A 125 -10.87 4.91 16.01
C TYR A 125 -12.29 5.45 16.17
N ILE A 126 -12.45 6.76 16.30
CA ILE A 126 -13.75 7.41 16.48
C ILE A 126 -14.65 7.18 15.26
N GLN A 127 -14.10 7.32 14.05
CA GLN A 127 -14.86 7.08 12.82
C GLN A 127 -15.34 5.63 12.71
N ARG A 128 -14.49 4.65 13.07
CA ARG A 128 -14.86 3.22 13.04
C ARG A 128 -15.84 2.87 14.15
N ALA A 129 -15.52 3.17 15.41
CA ALA A 129 -16.37 2.86 16.56
C ALA A 129 -17.73 3.57 16.45
N GLY A 130 -17.76 4.80 15.92
CA GLY A 130 -18.97 5.59 15.70
C GLY A 130 -19.92 5.05 14.62
N ARG A 131 -19.55 4.00 13.88
CA ARG A 131 -20.48 3.27 13.00
C ARG A 131 -21.43 2.35 13.78
N ALA A 132 -21.13 2.05 15.04
CA ALA A 132 -22.00 1.25 15.89
C ALA A 132 -23.04 2.12 16.61
N GLY A 133 -24.27 1.63 16.71
CA GLY A 133 -25.30 2.10 17.65
C GLY A 133 -25.86 3.52 17.48
N ARG A 134 -26.79 3.70 16.53
CA ARG A 134 -27.54 4.96 16.38
C ARG A 134 -29.08 4.76 16.36
N ARG A 135 -29.58 3.60 16.82
CA ARG A 135 -31.02 3.27 16.93
C ARG A 135 -31.31 3.06 18.41
N GLY A 136 -32.36 3.70 18.91
CA GLY A 136 -32.66 3.84 20.35
C GLY A 136 -32.99 2.56 21.13
N SER A 137 -32.64 1.37 20.64
CA SER A 137 -33.03 0.08 21.24
C SER A 137 -31.92 -0.98 21.29
N SER A 138 -30.70 -0.73 20.80
CA SER A 138 -29.58 -1.69 20.92
C SER A 138 -28.31 -1.04 21.47
N THR A 139 -27.70 -1.69 22.45
CA THR A 139 -26.35 -1.37 22.93
C THR A 139 -25.34 -1.57 21.81
N ALA A 140 -24.63 -0.51 21.44
CA ALA A 140 -23.51 -0.55 20.51
C ALA A 140 -22.37 -1.37 21.11
N PHE A 141 -21.80 -2.31 20.34
CA PHE A 141 -20.64 -3.07 20.78
C PHE A 141 -19.42 -2.82 19.89
N ALA A 142 -18.39 -2.18 20.43
CA ALA A 142 -17.12 -1.99 19.75
C ALA A 142 -16.01 -2.76 20.49
N LEU A 143 -15.33 -3.67 19.78
CA LEU A 143 -14.23 -4.46 20.33
C LEU A 143 -12.96 -4.21 19.53
N THR A 144 -11.90 -3.78 20.22
CA THR A 144 -10.56 -3.60 19.63
C THR A 144 -9.61 -4.67 20.13
N PHE A 145 -9.05 -5.44 19.20
CA PHE A 145 -7.99 -6.40 19.49
C PHE A 145 -6.63 -5.68 19.41
N ALA A 146 -5.89 -5.58 20.51
CA ALA A 146 -4.53 -5.06 20.48
C ALA A 146 -3.53 -6.17 20.12
N ARG A 147 -2.74 -5.96 19.06
CA ARG A 147 -1.66 -6.87 18.69
C ARG A 147 -0.39 -6.54 19.47
N ARG A 148 0.61 -7.44 19.42
CA ARG A 148 1.95 -7.17 19.96
C ARG A 148 2.76 -6.23 19.05
N ARG A 149 2.26 -5.02 18.82
CA ARG A 149 2.85 -3.94 18.00
C ARG A 149 3.08 -2.70 18.86
N SER A 150 4.06 -1.85 18.52
CA SER A 150 4.44 -0.69 19.38
C SER A 150 3.28 0.25 19.60
N HIS A 151 2.62 0.56 18.50
CA HIS A 151 1.38 1.31 18.45
C HIS A 151 0.30 0.71 19.36
N ASP A 152 -0.09 -0.54 19.08
CA ASP A 152 -1.15 -1.23 19.81
C ASP A 152 -0.87 -1.34 21.31
N LEU A 153 0.37 -1.64 21.71
CA LEU A 153 0.75 -1.77 23.12
C LEU A 153 0.75 -0.43 23.86
N ASN A 154 1.18 0.65 23.21
CA ASN A 154 1.13 2.01 23.78
C ASN A 154 -0.32 2.43 24.10
N TYR A 155 -1.26 2.12 23.20
CA TYR A 155 -2.68 2.39 23.45
C TYR A 155 -3.35 1.31 24.31
N TYR A 156 -2.81 0.10 24.39
CA TYR A 156 -3.30 -0.92 25.32
C TYR A 156 -2.97 -0.56 26.77
N SER A 157 -1.77 -0.03 27.04
CA SER A 157 -1.38 0.42 28.39
C SER A 157 -2.09 1.70 28.81
N ASN A 158 -2.45 2.56 27.86
CA ASN A 158 -3.23 3.77 28.11
C ASN A 158 -4.38 3.96 27.08
N PRO A 159 -5.49 3.21 27.21
CA PRO A 159 -6.60 3.24 26.24
C PRO A 159 -7.29 4.60 26.13
N THR A 160 -7.23 5.43 27.16
CA THR A 160 -7.85 6.76 27.11
C THR A 160 -7.26 7.66 26.03
N LYS A 161 -6.00 7.44 25.64
CA LYS A 161 -5.37 8.22 24.56
C LYS A 161 -5.97 7.97 23.19
N ILE A 162 -6.43 6.75 22.85
CA ILE A 162 -7.03 6.47 21.53
C ILE A 162 -8.54 6.75 21.52
N ILE A 163 -9.21 6.63 22.68
CA ILE A 163 -10.66 6.81 22.80
C ILE A 163 -11.02 8.29 22.93
N HIS A 164 -10.23 9.05 23.71
CA HIS A 164 -10.46 10.47 24.01
C HIS A 164 -9.23 11.33 23.60
N GLY A 165 -8.43 10.84 22.65
CA GLY A 165 -7.30 11.60 22.12
C GLY A 165 -7.74 12.90 21.46
N ALA A 166 -6.87 13.91 21.49
CA ALA A 166 -7.09 15.12 20.70
C ALA A 166 -6.85 14.78 19.23
N ILE A 167 -7.86 15.01 18.38
CA ILE A 167 -7.70 14.90 16.94
C ILE A 167 -6.91 16.12 16.47
N GLN A 168 -5.70 15.91 15.97
CA GLN A 168 -4.93 16.96 15.32
C GLN A 168 -5.50 17.21 13.93
N PRO A 169 -5.60 18.48 13.47
CA PRO A 169 -5.95 18.75 12.09
C PRO A 169 -4.87 18.16 11.16
N PRO A 170 -5.25 17.48 10.07
CA PRO A 170 -4.28 16.94 9.13
C PRO A 170 -3.49 18.09 8.50
N TYR A 171 -2.18 17.88 8.34
CA TYR A 171 -1.37 18.77 7.52
C TYR A 171 -1.64 18.46 6.05
N ILE A 172 -1.91 19.47 5.23
CA ILE A 172 -2.16 19.31 3.80
C ILE A 172 -1.18 20.22 3.06
N GLU A 173 -0.30 19.62 2.26
CA GLU A 173 0.57 20.36 1.36
C GLU A 173 -0.19 20.68 0.06
N VAL A 174 -0.59 21.95 -0.09
CA VAL A 174 -1.34 22.42 -1.26
C VAL A 174 -0.45 22.78 -2.44
N LYS A 175 0.88 22.76 -2.27
CA LYS A 175 1.86 23.10 -3.30
C LYS A 175 2.57 21.88 -3.90
N ASN A 176 2.09 20.66 -3.64
CA ASN A 176 2.64 19.46 -4.26
C ASN A 176 2.38 19.48 -5.78
N GLU A 177 3.42 19.75 -6.55
CA GLU A 177 3.37 19.94 -8.01
C GLU A 177 2.72 18.76 -8.74
N LYS A 178 3.05 17.52 -8.36
CA LYS A 178 2.53 16.30 -9.00
C LYS A 178 1.01 16.19 -8.81
N ILE A 179 0.51 16.52 -7.62
CA ILE A 179 -0.93 16.53 -7.32
C ILE A 179 -1.61 17.67 -8.07
N VAL A 180 -1.06 18.88 -8.01
CA VAL A 180 -1.61 20.07 -8.65
C VAL A 180 -1.68 19.89 -10.17
N LYS A 181 -0.64 19.33 -10.79
CA LYS A 181 -0.59 19.04 -12.24
C LYS A 181 -1.72 18.12 -12.70
N ARG A 182 -2.07 17.10 -11.90
CA ARG A 182 -3.19 16.19 -12.21
C ARG A 182 -4.55 16.87 -12.04
N HIS A 183 -4.70 17.75 -11.06
CA HIS A 183 -5.91 18.58 -10.96
C HIS A 183 -6.03 19.55 -12.13
N MET A 184 -4.91 20.14 -12.57
CA MET A 184 -4.84 20.96 -13.78
C MET A 184 -5.31 20.16 -15.01
N TYR A 185 -4.79 18.94 -15.21
CA TYR A 185 -5.25 18.03 -16.26
C TYR A 185 -6.73 17.66 -16.11
N SER A 186 -7.22 17.42 -14.90
CA SER A 186 -8.65 17.16 -14.68
C SER A 186 -9.55 18.31 -15.14
N VAL A 187 -9.13 19.56 -14.94
CA VAL A 187 -9.89 20.73 -15.43
C VAL A 187 -9.79 20.85 -16.95
N ILE A 188 -8.62 20.58 -17.53
CA ILE A 188 -8.43 20.52 -18.99
C ILE A 188 -9.35 19.47 -19.62
N PHE A 189 -9.37 18.25 -19.09
CA PHE A 189 -10.24 17.19 -19.59
C PHE A 189 -11.73 17.50 -19.34
N ALA A 190 -12.09 18.09 -18.21
CA ALA A 190 -13.46 18.53 -17.98
C ALA A 190 -13.91 19.60 -19.00
N TYR A 191 -13.01 20.50 -19.40
CA TYR A 191 -13.26 21.48 -20.45
C TYR A 191 -13.37 20.80 -21.83
N PHE A 192 -12.47 19.87 -22.15
CA PHE A 192 -12.47 19.08 -23.38
C PHE A 192 -13.78 18.29 -23.55
N PHE A 193 -14.19 17.51 -22.54
CA PHE A 193 -15.42 16.71 -22.60
C PHE A 193 -16.72 17.53 -22.60
N ARG A 194 -16.67 18.82 -22.24
CA ARG A 194 -17.82 19.73 -22.47
C ARG A 194 -17.98 20.09 -23.95
N HIS A 195 -16.88 20.18 -24.69
CA HIS A 195 -16.88 20.46 -26.12
C HIS A 195 -17.08 19.19 -26.96
N HIS A 196 -16.61 18.04 -26.43
CA HIS A 196 -16.69 16.72 -27.07
C HIS A 196 -17.37 15.70 -26.13
N PRO A 197 -18.66 15.86 -25.80
CA PRO A 197 -19.36 14.97 -24.86
C PRO A 197 -19.46 13.51 -25.34
N GLU A 198 -19.43 13.28 -26.65
CA GLU A 198 -19.41 11.96 -27.28
C GLU A 198 -18.16 11.14 -26.91
N LEU A 199 -17.03 11.80 -26.62
CA LEU A 199 -15.76 11.14 -26.34
C LEU A 199 -15.59 10.74 -24.86
N PHE A 200 -16.58 10.98 -23.98
CA PHE A 200 -16.39 10.85 -22.53
C PHE A 200 -16.66 9.44 -21.95
N LYS A 201 -17.37 8.58 -22.68
CA LYS A 201 -17.97 7.38 -22.07
C LYS A 201 -16.97 6.25 -21.84
N ASN A 202 -16.22 5.84 -22.85
CA ASN A 202 -15.28 4.72 -22.75
C ASN A 202 -14.02 4.96 -23.60
N THR A 203 -13.03 4.07 -23.48
CA THR A 203 -11.74 4.20 -24.17
C THR A 203 -11.82 4.06 -25.69
N GLU A 204 -12.77 3.29 -26.26
CA GLU A 204 -12.99 3.24 -27.72
C GLU A 204 -13.55 4.55 -28.27
N ASP A 205 -14.31 5.30 -27.47
CA ASP A 205 -14.85 6.59 -27.86
C ASP A 205 -13.73 7.65 -27.92
N LEU A 206 -12.82 7.67 -26.93
CA LEU A 206 -11.71 8.65 -26.88
C LEU A 206 -10.55 8.31 -27.82
N PHE A 207 -10.10 7.05 -27.85
CA PHE A 207 -8.94 6.61 -28.62
C PHE A 207 -9.38 5.89 -29.89
N ILE A 208 -9.79 6.66 -30.90
CA ILE A 208 -10.32 6.14 -32.16
C ILE A 208 -9.26 5.31 -32.89
N GLU A 209 -9.54 4.02 -33.10
CA GLU A 209 -8.58 3.06 -33.67
C GLU A 209 -8.11 3.40 -35.09
N ASN A 210 -8.98 4.01 -35.89
CA ASN A 210 -8.69 4.32 -37.29
C ASN A 210 -7.94 5.64 -37.49
N GLU A 211 -7.70 6.38 -36.42
CA GLU A 211 -7.07 7.71 -36.47
C GLU A 211 -5.83 7.76 -35.59
N ASP A 212 -4.71 8.14 -36.19
CA ASP A 212 -3.44 8.19 -35.47
C ASP A 212 -3.40 9.39 -34.52
N MET A 213 -3.09 9.11 -33.25
CA MET A 213 -3.02 10.08 -32.16
C MET A 213 -4.27 11.00 -32.06
N TYR A 214 -5.47 10.48 -32.33
CA TYR A 214 -6.71 11.25 -32.36
C TYR A 214 -6.94 12.06 -31.08
N ALA A 215 -6.97 11.40 -29.92
CA ALA A 215 -7.25 12.08 -28.65
C ALA A 215 -6.19 13.15 -28.36
N THR A 216 -4.93 12.83 -28.61
CA THR A 216 -3.80 13.74 -28.44
C THR A 216 -3.91 14.96 -29.35
N LYS A 217 -4.33 14.78 -30.61
CA LYS A 217 -4.52 15.86 -31.59
C LYS A 217 -5.69 16.77 -31.21
N GLU A 218 -6.87 16.20 -30.95
CA GLU A 218 -8.07 16.96 -30.60
C GLU A 218 -7.87 17.79 -29.31
N VAL A 219 -7.25 17.19 -28.28
CA VAL A 219 -6.92 17.92 -27.05
C VAL A 219 -5.91 19.03 -27.32
N ARG A 220 -4.89 18.77 -28.15
CA ARG A 220 -3.88 19.78 -28.51
C ARG A 220 -4.50 20.94 -29.27
N GLU A 221 -5.29 20.67 -30.30
CA GLU A 221 -5.97 21.68 -31.13
C GLU A 221 -6.91 22.56 -30.28
N LEU A 222 -7.66 21.95 -29.36
CA LEU A 222 -8.50 22.70 -28.43
C LEU A 222 -7.68 23.65 -27.54
N LEU A 223 -6.53 23.19 -27.03
CA LEU A 223 -5.68 24.00 -26.15
C LEU A 223 -4.92 25.10 -26.91
N GLU A 224 -4.51 24.83 -28.15
CA GLU A 224 -3.84 25.80 -29.04
C GLU A 224 -4.78 26.92 -29.54
N SER A 225 -6.08 26.80 -29.28
CA SER A 225 -7.02 27.94 -29.41
C SER A 225 -6.92 28.97 -28.27
N TYR A 226 -6.09 28.68 -27.24
CA TYR A 226 -5.85 29.52 -26.07
C TYR A 226 -7.12 29.99 -25.34
N PRO A 227 -8.02 29.08 -24.92
CA PRO A 227 -9.30 29.44 -24.33
C PRO A 227 -9.14 30.23 -23.02
N LYS A 228 -9.62 31.49 -23.02
CA LYS A 228 -9.51 32.41 -21.88
C LYS A 228 -10.21 31.90 -20.61
N GLU A 229 -11.35 31.25 -20.77
CA GLU A 229 -12.12 30.69 -19.65
C GLU A 229 -11.36 29.53 -18.97
N LEU A 230 -10.68 28.71 -19.77
CA LEU A 230 -9.89 27.60 -19.25
C LEU A 230 -8.70 28.12 -18.45
N ILE A 231 -7.89 29.01 -19.01
CA ILE A 231 -6.70 29.51 -18.29
C ILE A 231 -7.06 30.27 -17.02
N THR A 232 -8.18 31.01 -17.02
CA THR A 232 -8.71 31.65 -15.81
C THR A 232 -9.06 30.61 -14.75
N SER A 233 -9.74 29.53 -15.15
CA SER A 233 -10.07 28.42 -14.26
C SER A 233 -8.83 27.72 -13.71
N LEU A 234 -7.82 27.49 -14.55
CA LEU A 234 -6.55 26.87 -14.14
C LEU A 234 -5.79 27.77 -13.15
N LYS A 235 -5.68 29.08 -13.41
CA LYS A 235 -5.02 30.03 -12.49
C LYS A 235 -5.73 30.16 -11.14
N ASN A 236 -7.04 29.91 -11.10
CA ASN A 236 -7.81 29.91 -9.84
C ASN A 236 -7.55 28.67 -8.98
N ILE A 237 -7.30 27.50 -9.58
CA ILE A 237 -7.08 26.25 -8.83
C ILE A 237 -5.60 25.98 -8.53
N VAL A 238 -4.69 26.49 -9.37
CA VAL A 238 -3.25 26.30 -9.19
C VAL A 238 -2.71 27.43 -8.30
N PRO A 239 -1.94 27.13 -7.23
CA PRO A 239 -1.27 28.15 -6.43
C PRO A 239 -0.40 29.06 -7.30
N SER A 240 -0.42 30.37 -7.04
CA SER A 240 0.31 31.37 -7.84
C SER A 240 1.82 31.10 -7.95
N SER A 241 2.43 30.48 -6.92
CA SER A 241 3.83 30.07 -6.95
C SER A 241 4.16 28.98 -7.98
N LEU A 242 3.15 28.27 -8.50
CA LEU A 242 3.32 27.18 -9.48
C LEU A 242 2.90 27.58 -10.90
N HIS A 243 2.42 28.81 -11.14
CA HIS A 243 1.93 29.25 -12.46
C HIS A 243 3.02 29.19 -13.53
N GLU A 244 4.19 29.77 -13.25
CA GLU A 244 5.35 29.75 -14.16
C GLU A 244 5.85 28.31 -14.36
N LYS A 245 5.97 27.54 -13.26
CA LYS A 245 6.54 26.18 -13.27
C LYS A 245 5.70 25.20 -14.07
N LEU A 246 4.37 25.26 -13.93
CA LEU A 246 3.44 24.41 -14.67
C LEU A 246 3.12 24.96 -16.06
N GLY A 247 3.85 25.98 -16.55
CA GLY A 247 3.69 26.50 -17.90
C GLY A 247 2.34 27.18 -18.15
N LEU A 248 1.65 27.68 -17.12
CA LEU A 248 0.35 28.32 -17.27
C LEU A 248 0.45 29.71 -17.91
N ASP A 249 1.58 30.39 -17.74
CA ASP A 249 1.76 31.74 -18.29
C ASP A 249 2.10 31.74 -19.78
N ASN A 250 2.71 30.66 -20.27
CA ASN A 250 3.17 30.51 -21.66
C ASN A 250 2.52 29.33 -22.40
N TRP A 251 1.59 28.62 -21.76
CA TRP A 251 0.95 27.41 -22.28
C TRP A 251 1.89 26.24 -22.60
N SER A 252 3.10 26.21 -22.04
CA SER A 252 4.05 25.11 -22.30
C SER A 252 3.58 23.76 -21.78
N PHE A 253 2.58 23.72 -20.89
CA PHE A 253 1.95 22.46 -20.45
C PHE A 253 1.28 21.68 -21.60
N ILE A 254 0.97 22.32 -22.72
CA ILE A 254 0.42 21.64 -23.91
C ILE A 254 1.41 20.59 -24.40
N ASP A 255 2.70 20.93 -24.51
CA ASP A 255 3.72 19.96 -24.97
C ASP A 255 3.98 18.86 -23.93
N GLU A 256 3.86 19.17 -22.63
CA GLU A 256 3.98 18.14 -21.59
C GLU A 256 2.80 17.13 -21.60
N LEU A 257 1.63 17.55 -22.06
CA LEU A 257 0.46 16.69 -22.17
C LEU A 257 0.43 15.97 -23.53
N CYS A 258 0.60 16.70 -24.62
CA CYS A 258 0.35 16.25 -26.00
C CYS A 258 1.58 16.21 -26.92
N GLY A 259 2.76 16.62 -26.44
CA GLY A 259 4.01 16.59 -27.21
C GLY A 259 4.52 15.17 -27.47
N GLU A 260 5.72 15.05 -28.07
CA GLU A 260 6.30 13.74 -28.43
C GLU A 260 6.51 12.80 -27.25
N GLU A 261 6.95 13.36 -26.13
CA GLU A 261 7.07 12.67 -24.86
C GLU A 261 5.90 12.98 -23.91
N GLY A 262 4.82 13.54 -24.46
CA GLY A 262 3.63 13.98 -23.73
C GLY A 262 2.93 12.83 -23.02
N SER A 263 2.38 13.12 -21.85
CA SER A 263 1.75 12.12 -21.00
C SER A 263 0.51 11.48 -21.64
N LEU A 264 -0.37 12.25 -22.29
CA LEU A 264 -1.54 11.73 -23.01
C LEU A 264 -1.12 10.90 -24.23
N ARG A 265 -0.11 11.39 -24.97
CA ARG A 265 0.42 10.69 -26.16
C ARG A 265 0.92 9.29 -25.81
N LYS A 266 1.67 9.14 -24.72
CA LYS A 266 2.16 7.85 -24.22
C LYS A 266 1.02 6.88 -23.90
N VAL A 267 -0.04 7.39 -23.26
CA VAL A 267 -1.22 6.62 -22.89
C VAL A 267 -2.00 6.13 -24.12
N GLU A 268 -2.11 6.97 -25.14
CA GLU A 268 -2.78 6.62 -26.40
C GLU A 268 -1.97 5.59 -27.22
N ILE A 269 -0.64 5.73 -27.28
CA ILE A 269 0.25 4.73 -27.91
C ILE A 269 0.07 3.38 -27.22
N GLU A 270 0.12 3.35 -25.89
CA GLU A 270 -0.08 2.11 -25.11
C GLU A 270 -1.45 1.48 -25.39
N TYR A 271 -2.51 2.29 -25.49
CA TYR A 271 -3.85 1.82 -25.84
C TYR A 271 -3.87 1.10 -27.19
N ARG A 272 -3.31 1.75 -28.22
CA ARG A 272 -3.31 1.23 -29.59
C ARG A 272 -2.44 -0.01 -29.72
N ASP A 273 -1.21 0.02 -29.20
CA ASP A 273 -0.28 -1.11 -29.22
C ASP A 273 -0.92 -2.37 -28.62
N ASN A 274 -1.66 -2.22 -27.50
CA ASN A 274 -2.35 -3.33 -26.86
C ASN A 274 -3.48 -3.91 -27.72
N LEU A 275 -4.25 -3.06 -28.42
CA LEU A 275 -5.31 -3.51 -29.31
C LEU A 275 -4.78 -4.16 -30.59
N GLU A 276 -3.71 -3.61 -31.18
CA GLU A 276 -3.03 -4.20 -32.32
C GLU A 276 -2.51 -5.60 -32.00
N GLU A 277 -1.89 -5.78 -30.83
CA GLU A 277 -1.43 -7.09 -30.38
C GLU A 277 -2.59 -8.08 -30.18
N LEU A 278 -3.69 -7.63 -29.56
CA LEU A 278 -4.88 -8.46 -29.40
C LEU A 278 -5.49 -8.86 -30.76
N ASN A 279 -5.50 -7.94 -31.72
CA ASN A 279 -5.93 -8.22 -33.10
C ASN A 279 -5.02 -9.22 -33.80
N ARG A 280 -3.69 -9.09 -33.65
CA ARG A 280 -2.72 -10.06 -34.19
C ARG A 280 -2.96 -11.46 -33.63
N ILE A 281 -3.08 -11.56 -32.30
CA ILE A 281 -3.35 -12.85 -31.64
C ILE A 281 -4.70 -13.41 -32.08
N LYS A 282 -5.72 -12.56 -32.24
CA LYS A 282 -7.03 -12.95 -32.75
C LYS A 282 -6.92 -13.55 -34.15
N GLN A 283 -6.20 -12.89 -35.05
CA GLN A 283 -5.95 -13.39 -36.41
C GLN A 283 -5.22 -14.73 -36.39
N GLU A 284 -4.10 -14.83 -35.66
CA GLU A 284 -3.34 -16.08 -35.55
C GLU A 284 -4.18 -17.25 -35.01
N LYS A 285 -5.04 -17.01 -34.02
CA LYS A 285 -5.91 -18.05 -33.44
C LYS A 285 -7.04 -18.42 -34.40
N PHE A 286 -7.60 -17.44 -35.10
CA PHE A 286 -8.62 -17.66 -36.12
C PHE A 286 -8.07 -18.54 -37.25
N GLU A 287 -6.87 -18.24 -37.76
CA GLU A 287 -6.17 -19.03 -38.77
C GLU A 287 -5.90 -20.47 -38.31
N LYS A 288 -5.62 -20.67 -37.02
CA LYS A 288 -5.41 -21.99 -36.40
C LYS A 288 -6.71 -22.71 -36.02
N GLY A 289 -7.88 -22.17 -36.36
CA GLY A 289 -9.20 -22.75 -36.03
C GLY A 289 -9.52 -22.77 -34.53
N GLN A 290 -8.88 -21.93 -33.73
CA GLN A 290 -9.05 -21.88 -32.28
C GLN A 290 -10.16 -20.90 -31.88
N ASN A 291 -10.79 -21.11 -30.72
CA ASN A 291 -11.84 -20.22 -30.22
C ASN A 291 -11.28 -18.80 -29.94
N ILE A 292 -11.92 -17.78 -30.54
CA ILE A 292 -11.56 -16.36 -30.43
C ILE A 292 -12.49 -15.56 -29.51
N ASP A 293 -13.60 -16.14 -29.03
CA ASP A 293 -14.63 -15.45 -28.25
C ASP A 293 -14.05 -14.84 -26.97
N TYR A 294 -13.05 -15.51 -26.40
CA TYR A 294 -12.31 -15.02 -25.28
C TYR A 294 -11.50 -13.75 -25.59
N ILE A 295 -10.80 -13.72 -26.71
CA ILE A 295 -10.03 -12.53 -27.13
C ILE A 295 -10.98 -11.37 -27.42
N ASN A 296 -12.11 -11.65 -28.08
CA ASN A 296 -13.16 -10.65 -28.30
C ASN A 296 -13.69 -10.07 -26.98
N ARG A 297 -13.86 -10.90 -25.93
CA ARG A 297 -14.27 -10.43 -24.60
C ARG A 297 -13.21 -9.56 -23.93
N ILE A 298 -11.93 -9.92 -24.02
CA ILE A 298 -10.82 -9.09 -23.51
C ILE A 298 -10.78 -7.74 -24.23
N MET A 299 -10.79 -7.76 -25.57
CA MET A 299 -10.81 -6.55 -26.39
C MET A 299 -12.01 -5.66 -26.01
N ASN A 300 -13.21 -6.23 -25.91
CA ASN A 300 -14.39 -5.49 -25.48
C ASN A 300 -14.25 -4.91 -24.07
N THR A 301 -13.63 -5.63 -23.14
CA THR A 301 -13.38 -5.12 -21.78
C THR A 301 -12.39 -3.95 -21.82
N TYR A 302 -11.35 -4.05 -22.65
CA TYR A 302 -10.34 -3.01 -22.82
C TYR A 302 -10.91 -1.75 -23.50
N LYS A 303 -11.76 -1.92 -24.52
CA LYS A 303 -12.46 -0.86 -25.26
C LYS A 303 -13.57 -0.17 -24.44
N LYS A 304 -14.26 -0.92 -23.59
CA LYS A 304 -15.38 -0.41 -22.78
C LYS A 304 -14.96 0.06 -21.39
N LYS A 305 -13.66 0.20 -21.13
CA LYS A 305 -13.18 0.71 -19.84
C LYS A 305 -13.55 2.19 -19.72
N SER A 306 -14.04 2.60 -18.55
CA SER A 306 -14.37 4.01 -18.28
C SER A 306 -13.12 4.88 -18.42
N ILE A 307 -13.23 6.01 -19.12
CA ILE A 307 -12.13 6.96 -19.34
C ILE A 307 -11.54 7.50 -18.04
N ILE A 308 -12.40 7.82 -17.07
CA ILE A 308 -11.94 8.31 -15.75
C ILE A 308 -10.99 7.29 -15.13
N ASN A 309 -11.40 6.02 -15.08
CA ASN A 309 -10.56 4.95 -14.52
C ASN A 309 -9.30 4.75 -15.36
N TYR A 310 -9.43 4.71 -16.69
CA TYR A 310 -8.31 4.46 -17.60
C TYR A 310 -7.21 5.54 -17.53
N LEU A 311 -7.60 6.82 -17.48
CA LEU A 311 -6.67 7.94 -17.37
C LEU A 311 -6.11 8.08 -15.94
N SER A 312 -6.90 7.76 -14.91
CA SER A 312 -6.43 7.77 -13.52
C SER A 312 -5.39 6.67 -13.24
N ASP A 313 -5.59 5.48 -13.81
CA ASP A 313 -4.64 4.35 -13.70
C ASP A 313 -3.27 4.68 -14.32
N ARG A 314 -3.23 5.68 -15.20
CA ARG A 314 -2.03 6.12 -15.94
C ARG A 314 -1.55 7.50 -15.51
N ASN A 315 -1.94 7.93 -14.31
CA ASN A 315 -1.42 9.13 -13.67
C ASN A 315 -1.76 10.45 -14.41
N ILE A 316 -2.71 10.44 -15.36
CA ILE A 316 -3.21 11.64 -16.05
C ILE A 316 -4.23 12.36 -15.15
N LEU A 317 -5.17 11.61 -14.60
CA LEU A 317 -6.19 12.13 -13.69
C LEU A 317 -5.88 11.75 -12.23
N PRO A 318 -6.37 12.53 -11.25
CA PRO A 318 -6.28 12.14 -9.86
C PRO A 318 -7.09 10.85 -9.59
N LYS A 319 -6.44 9.82 -9.03
CA LYS A 319 -7.12 8.64 -8.44
C LYS A 319 -7.35 8.86 -6.94
N TYR A 320 -8.25 8.08 -6.34
CA TYR A 320 -8.48 8.06 -4.89
C TYR A 320 -7.16 7.92 -4.11
N GLY A 321 -6.88 8.86 -3.20
CA GLY A 321 -5.64 8.91 -2.42
C GLY A 321 -4.45 9.60 -3.09
N PHE A 322 -4.62 10.21 -4.27
CA PHE A 322 -3.59 10.95 -5.02
C PHE A 322 -2.24 10.23 -5.31
N PRO A 323 -2.16 8.89 -5.47
CA PRO A 323 -0.89 8.18 -5.64
C PRO A 323 -0.16 8.59 -6.94
N VAL A 324 1.14 8.91 -6.89
CA VAL A 324 1.88 9.53 -8.02
C VAL A 324 2.31 8.53 -9.09
N ASP A 325 2.70 7.32 -8.70
CA ASP A 325 3.27 6.32 -9.60
C ASP A 325 2.41 5.05 -9.57
N VAL A 326 1.13 5.13 -9.95
CA VAL A 326 0.25 3.95 -9.95
C VAL A 326 0.53 3.05 -11.13
N VAL A 327 0.54 1.74 -10.89
CA VAL A 327 0.52 0.70 -11.92
C VAL A 327 -0.54 -0.37 -11.61
N SER A 328 -1.06 -1.00 -12.67
CA SER A 328 -2.07 -2.06 -12.57
C SER A 328 -1.44 -3.45 -12.56
N LEU A 329 -2.19 -4.41 -11.99
CA LEU A 329 -2.11 -5.83 -12.30
C LEU A 329 -3.32 -6.20 -13.15
N ASP A 330 -3.13 -6.26 -14.46
CA ASP A 330 -4.20 -6.55 -15.41
C ASP A 330 -4.63 -8.02 -15.30
N ILE A 331 -5.90 -8.21 -14.96
CA ILE A 331 -6.49 -9.54 -14.85
C ILE A 331 -6.95 -9.96 -16.24
N LEU A 332 -6.23 -10.90 -16.85
CA LEU A 332 -6.57 -11.36 -18.19
C LEU A 332 -7.70 -12.39 -18.22
N ASN A 333 -8.15 -12.90 -17.07
CA ASN A 333 -9.21 -13.91 -16.94
C ASN A 333 -10.63 -13.31 -17.07
N ASP A 334 -11.58 -14.01 -17.73
CA ASP A 334 -12.96 -13.52 -17.93
C ASP A 334 -13.99 -14.05 -16.90
N SER A 335 -13.55 -14.61 -15.78
CA SER A 335 -14.48 -15.03 -14.72
C SER A 335 -15.28 -13.84 -14.18
N VAL A 336 -16.47 -14.11 -13.64
CA VAL A 336 -17.28 -13.10 -12.92
C VAL A 336 -16.47 -12.48 -11.79
N ASP A 337 -15.62 -13.27 -11.13
CA ASP A 337 -14.75 -12.80 -10.06
C ASP A 337 -13.70 -11.77 -10.55
N ALA A 338 -13.18 -11.93 -11.77
CA ALA A 338 -12.24 -10.99 -12.39
C ALA A 338 -12.89 -9.64 -12.72
N LYS A 339 -14.15 -9.64 -13.19
CA LYS A 339 -14.88 -8.40 -13.53
C LYS A 339 -15.21 -7.53 -12.32
N ASN A 340 -15.17 -8.11 -11.13
CA ASN A 340 -15.52 -7.43 -9.88
C ASN A 340 -14.31 -6.84 -9.16
N ILE A 341 -13.11 -6.89 -9.75
CA ILE A 341 -11.88 -6.39 -9.13
C ILE A 341 -11.14 -5.36 -10.00
N ASP A 342 -10.56 -4.37 -9.33
CA ASP A 342 -9.57 -3.43 -9.88
C ASP A 342 -8.31 -3.49 -9.02
N LEU A 343 -7.20 -3.96 -9.59
CA LEU A 343 -5.93 -4.14 -8.89
C LEU A 343 -4.93 -3.10 -9.35
N SER A 344 -4.83 -2.01 -8.59
CA SER A 344 -3.81 -0.99 -8.78
C SER A 344 -3.01 -0.74 -7.50
N ARG A 345 -1.72 -0.43 -7.65
CA ARG A 345 -0.81 -0.11 -6.54
C ARG A 345 0.18 0.98 -6.94
N ASP A 346 0.65 1.73 -5.97
CA ASP A 346 1.85 2.55 -6.13
C ASP A 346 3.04 1.66 -6.54
N LEU A 347 3.87 2.14 -7.47
CA LEU A 347 4.95 1.39 -8.10
C LEU A 347 5.95 0.86 -7.08
N LYS A 348 6.20 1.61 -6.01
CA LYS A 348 7.05 1.21 -4.88
C LYS A 348 6.55 -0.08 -4.22
N MET A 349 5.24 -0.23 -4.09
CA MET A 349 4.61 -1.45 -3.59
C MET A 349 4.46 -2.51 -4.68
N ALA A 350 4.16 -2.11 -5.91
CA ALA A 350 3.87 -3.00 -7.02
C ALA A 350 5.08 -3.87 -7.39
N ILE A 351 6.31 -3.34 -7.34
CA ILE A 351 7.52 -4.14 -7.58
C ILE A 351 7.74 -5.26 -6.55
N THR A 352 6.96 -5.31 -5.46
CA THR A 352 6.91 -6.39 -4.47
C THR A 352 5.62 -7.22 -4.60
N GLU A 353 4.45 -6.56 -4.56
CA GLU A 353 3.14 -7.23 -4.56
C GLU A 353 2.75 -7.83 -5.91
N PHE A 354 3.09 -7.15 -6.99
CA PHE A 354 2.81 -7.55 -8.37
C PHE A 354 4.04 -8.12 -9.08
N ALA A 355 5.16 -8.27 -8.38
CA ALA A 355 6.34 -8.94 -8.91
C ALA A 355 5.96 -10.32 -9.51
N PRO A 356 6.50 -10.71 -10.67
CA PRO A 356 6.16 -11.98 -11.31
C PRO A 356 6.40 -13.17 -10.39
N GLY A 357 5.38 -14.01 -10.19
CA GLY A 357 5.33 -15.11 -9.23
C GLY A 357 4.74 -14.75 -7.86
N SER A 358 4.62 -13.46 -7.51
CA SER A 358 3.85 -13.01 -6.34
C SER A 358 2.35 -13.19 -6.60
N SER A 359 1.59 -13.39 -5.52
CA SER A 359 0.13 -13.54 -5.61
C SER A 359 -0.61 -12.61 -4.66
N VAL A 360 -1.75 -12.11 -5.13
CA VAL A 360 -2.63 -11.17 -4.42
C VAL A 360 -3.98 -11.81 -4.19
N VAL A 361 -4.53 -11.66 -2.99
CA VAL A 361 -5.89 -12.10 -2.66
C VAL A 361 -6.85 -10.95 -2.95
N ALA A 362 -7.84 -11.20 -3.80
CA ALA A 362 -8.91 -10.26 -4.12
C ALA A 362 -10.18 -10.99 -4.56
N ASN A 363 -11.34 -10.49 -4.11
CA ASN A 363 -12.65 -11.12 -4.22
C ASN A 363 -12.64 -12.62 -3.83
N GLY A 364 -11.95 -12.96 -2.73
CA GLY A 364 -11.82 -14.33 -2.22
C GLY A 364 -11.04 -15.29 -3.13
N LYS A 365 -10.30 -14.77 -4.12
CA LYS A 365 -9.49 -15.52 -5.08
C LYS A 365 -8.03 -15.10 -5.02
N LEU A 366 -7.14 -16.01 -5.41
CA LEU A 366 -5.71 -15.79 -5.50
C LEU A 366 -5.32 -15.52 -6.96
N TRP A 367 -4.81 -14.31 -7.20
CA TRP A 367 -4.38 -13.82 -8.50
C TRP A 367 -2.86 -13.75 -8.55
N THR A 368 -2.23 -14.48 -9.46
CA THR A 368 -0.77 -14.57 -9.57
C THR A 368 -0.27 -13.73 -10.73
N SER A 369 0.69 -12.84 -10.45
CA SER A 369 1.36 -12.05 -11.48
C SER A 369 2.25 -12.95 -12.34
N TYR A 370 2.16 -12.80 -13.66
CA TYR A 370 2.77 -13.70 -14.64
C TYR A 370 3.74 -13.00 -15.59
N SER A 371 3.45 -11.76 -15.98
CA SER A 371 4.27 -11.00 -16.92
C SER A 371 4.39 -9.53 -16.53
N ILE A 372 5.52 -8.93 -16.89
CA ILE A 372 5.72 -7.48 -16.85
C ILE A 372 5.22 -6.93 -18.19
N ASN A 373 4.32 -5.95 -18.16
CA ASN A 373 3.80 -5.35 -19.38
C ASN A 373 4.90 -4.54 -20.08
N ILE A 374 4.93 -4.59 -21.41
CA ILE A 374 5.94 -3.97 -22.26
C ILE A 374 5.25 -3.08 -23.30
N ALA A 375 5.86 -1.93 -23.63
CA ALA A 375 5.43 -1.14 -24.78
C ALA A 375 6.07 -1.69 -26.05
N THR A 376 5.26 -1.95 -27.08
CA THR A 376 5.66 -2.70 -28.28
C THR A 376 6.80 -2.02 -29.04
N ASN A 377 6.85 -0.68 -29.02
CA ASN A 377 7.86 0.10 -29.76
C ASN A 377 9.06 0.59 -28.94
N LYS A 378 8.97 0.62 -27.60
CA LYS A 378 10.02 1.20 -26.72
C LYS A 378 10.62 0.20 -25.72
N GLY A 379 10.07 -1.01 -25.59
CA GLY A 379 10.51 -1.97 -24.58
C GLY A 379 10.17 -1.51 -23.16
N TRP A 380 11.04 -1.83 -22.20
CA TRP A 380 10.94 -1.30 -20.83
C TRP A 380 11.97 -0.21 -20.60
N PRO A 381 11.65 0.84 -19.82
CA PRO A 381 12.69 1.64 -19.20
C PRO A 381 13.57 0.71 -18.36
N THR A 382 14.82 0.60 -18.79
CA THR A 382 15.82 -0.24 -18.18
C THR A 382 16.98 0.62 -17.75
N TYR A 383 17.60 0.21 -16.65
CA TYR A 383 18.71 0.93 -16.05
C TYR A 383 19.77 -0.07 -15.65
N GLU A 384 21.02 0.32 -15.90
CA GLU A 384 22.18 -0.29 -15.28
C GLU A 384 22.36 0.31 -13.89
N TYR A 385 22.67 -0.52 -12.90
CA TYR A 385 22.94 -0.03 -11.55
C TYR A 385 23.98 -0.86 -10.78
N ALA A 386 24.59 -0.23 -9.79
CA ALA A 386 25.38 -0.89 -8.76
C ALA A 386 25.23 -0.15 -7.42
N ILE A 387 25.26 -0.90 -6.32
CA ILE A 387 25.31 -0.32 -4.97
C ILE A 387 26.67 -0.71 -4.39
N CYS A 388 27.48 0.28 -4.04
CA CYS A 388 28.79 0.04 -3.45
C CYS A 388 28.67 -0.76 -2.15
N THR A 389 29.40 -1.86 -2.04
CA THR A 389 29.43 -2.71 -0.83
C THR A 389 30.04 -1.98 0.36
N LYS A 390 30.98 -1.08 0.10
CA LYS A 390 31.64 -0.23 1.09
C LYS A 390 30.75 0.96 1.46
N CYS A 391 30.50 1.91 0.54
CA CYS A 391 29.90 3.23 0.89
C CYS A 391 28.39 3.28 0.75
N LYS A 392 27.79 2.21 0.22
CA LYS A 392 26.36 2.13 -0.04
C LYS A 392 25.85 3.18 -1.02
N LYS A 393 26.72 4.03 -1.59
CA LYS A 393 26.40 4.92 -2.70
C LYS A 393 25.92 4.08 -3.87
N ILE A 394 24.88 4.58 -4.52
CA ILE A 394 24.32 3.97 -5.71
C ILE A 394 24.87 4.66 -6.94
N HIS A 395 25.07 3.87 -7.98
CA HIS A 395 25.38 4.33 -9.32
C HIS A 395 24.29 3.80 -10.23
N THR A 396 23.58 4.67 -10.93
CA THR A 396 22.52 4.30 -11.89
C THR A 396 22.74 5.03 -13.21
N SER A 397 22.39 4.38 -14.31
CA SER A 397 22.35 5.00 -15.63
C SER A 397 21.32 4.29 -16.51
N GLN A 398 20.64 5.04 -17.38
CA GLN A 398 19.70 4.46 -18.32
C GLN A 398 20.45 3.56 -19.31
N SER A 399 19.90 2.38 -19.58
CA SER A 399 20.54 1.39 -20.45
C SER A 399 19.48 0.49 -21.10
N ASP A 400 19.93 -0.40 -21.98
CA ASP A 400 19.10 -1.47 -22.52
C ASP A 400 19.38 -2.78 -21.80
N LEU A 401 18.32 -3.57 -21.59
CA LEU A 401 18.44 -4.82 -20.84
C LEU A 401 19.43 -5.78 -21.52
N GLY A 402 20.48 -6.18 -20.82
CA GLY A 402 21.50 -7.08 -21.35
C GLY A 402 22.46 -6.44 -22.35
N ASN A 403 22.57 -5.10 -22.37
CA ASN A 403 23.60 -4.40 -23.11
C ASN A 403 25.01 -4.77 -22.59
N THR A 404 25.98 -4.92 -23.48
CA THR A 404 27.37 -5.23 -23.15
C THR A 404 28.19 -4.00 -22.78
N GLU A 405 27.83 -2.82 -23.30
CA GLU A 405 28.47 -1.55 -22.93
C GLU A 405 28.13 -1.18 -21.49
N ARG A 406 29.12 -0.67 -20.75
CA ARG A 406 28.98 -0.28 -19.35
C ARG A 406 28.76 1.24 -19.25
N TYR A 407 27.64 1.64 -18.69
CA TYR A 407 27.27 3.06 -18.52
C TYR A 407 27.53 3.60 -17.12
N ILE A 408 27.87 2.71 -16.17
CA ILE A 408 28.36 3.11 -14.84
C ILE A 408 29.84 2.74 -14.72
N GLU A 409 30.55 3.45 -13.85
CA GLU A 409 31.96 3.19 -13.61
C GLU A 409 32.21 1.76 -13.07
N SER A 410 33.43 1.26 -13.28
CA SER A 410 33.86 -0.04 -12.76
C SER A 410 34.16 0.00 -11.27
N PHE A 411 34.53 1.18 -10.77
CA PHE A 411 34.88 1.41 -9.38
C PHE A 411 34.04 2.56 -8.84
N CYS A 412 33.73 2.50 -7.56
CA CYS A 412 33.14 3.63 -6.84
C CYS A 412 34.25 4.64 -6.47
N ASP A 413 33.88 5.89 -6.24
CA ASP A 413 34.75 6.97 -5.73
C ASP A 413 35.62 6.55 -4.52
N CYS A 414 35.15 5.58 -3.74
CA CYS A 414 35.85 5.05 -2.57
C CYS A 414 36.85 3.90 -2.87
N GLY A 415 37.06 3.57 -4.14
CA GLY A 415 37.97 2.53 -4.64
C GLY A 415 37.41 1.10 -4.65
N GLU A 416 36.15 0.89 -4.27
CA GLU A 416 35.52 -0.44 -4.25
C GLU A 416 35.01 -0.83 -5.65
N GLU A 417 35.20 -2.09 -6.05
CA GLU A 417 34.69 -2.59 -7.33
C GLU A 417 33.15 -2.66 -7.33
N LEU A 418 32.53 -2.12 -8.37
CA LEU A 418 31.08 -2.09 -8.51
C LEU A 418 30.56 -3.33 -9.22
N GLN A 419 29.67 -4.06 -8.54
CA GLN A 419 28.94 -5.19 -9.13
C GLN A 419 27.77 -4.70 -9.99
N ARG A 420 27.97 -4.75 -11.31
CA ARG A 420 27.00 -4.38 -12.32
C ARG A 420 25.74 -5.27 -12.28
N ARG A 421 24.57 -4.64 -12.25
CA ARG A 421 23.25 -5.28 -12.39
C ARG A 421 22.34 -4.42 -13.28
N PHE A 422 21.20 -4.98 -13.67
CA PHE A 422 20.15 -4.26 -14.41
C PHE A 422 18.84 -4.33 -13.65
N PHE A 423 18.04 -3.28 -13.71
CA PHE A 423 16.64 -3.35 -13.29
C PHE A 423 15.70 -2.80 -14.37
N ILE A 424 14.51 -3.38 -14.43
CA ILE A 424 13.37 -2.87 -15.20
C ILE A 424 12.53 -1.97 -14.28
N LYS A 425 12.14 -0.79 -14.75
CA LYS A 425 11.07 0.00 -14.13
C LYS A 425 9.73 -0.41 -14.78
N PRO A 426 8.84 -1.14 -14.08
CA PRO A 426 7.63 -1.70 -14.69
C PRO A 426 6.52 -0.66 -14.79
N GLN A 427 6.76 0.44 -15.50
CA GLN A 427 5.85 1.59 -15.61
C GLN A 427 4.51 1.25 -16.29
N PHE A 428 4.48 0.19 -17.11
CA PHE A 428 3.28 -0.27 -17.80
C PHE A 428 2.48 -1.30 -16.98
N GLY A 429 2.91 -1.58 -15.75
CA GLY A 429 2.29 -2.56 -14.86
C GLY A 429 2.60 -4.01 -15.20
N PHE A 430 1.70 -4.88 -14.74
CA PHE A 430 1.85 -6.33 -14.76
C PHE A 430 0.57 -6.97 -15.29
N SER A 431 0.64 -8.24 -15.72
CA SER A 431 -0.55 -9.01 -16.08
C SER A 431 -0.52 -10.40 -15.44
N THR A 432 -1.71 -10.94 -15.16
CA THR A 432 -1.89 -12.38 -14.91
C THR A 432 -1.84 -13.17 -16.22
N CYS A 433 -1.84 -14.50 -16.15
CA CYS A 433 -2.15 -15.36 -17.29
C CYS A 433 -3.65 -15.64 -17.40
N LEU A 434 -4.05 -16.41 -18.42
CA LEU A 434 -5.45 -16.82 -18.64
C LEU A 434 -5.96 -17.89 -17.66
N GLU A 435 -5.09 -18.43 -16.81
CA GLU A 435 -5.45 -19.53 -15.91
C GLU A 435 -6.51 -19.11 -14.89
N THR A 436 -7.31 -20.08 -14.45
CA THR A 436 -8.32 -19.84 -13.41
C THR A 436 -7.64 -19.55 -12.07
N PRO A 437 -8.11 -18.52 -11.33
CA PRO A 437 -7.50 -18.18 -10.06
C PRO A 437 -7.76 -19.27 -9.01
N LYS A 438 -6.77 -19.52 -8.17
CA LYS A 438 -6.86 -20.49 -7.07
C LYS A 438 -7.66 -19.90 -5.90
N THR A 439 -8.15 -20.74 -5.01
CA THR A 439 -8.66 -20.29 -3.70
C THR A 439 -7.50 -20.07 -2.73
N PRO A 440 -7.52 -19.00 -1.93
CA PRO A 440 -6.52 -18.76 -0.90
C PRO A 440 -6.60 -19.85 0.18
N GLY A 441 -5.44 -20.34 0.63
CA GLY A 441 -5.34 -21.23 1.79
C GLY A 441 -5.17 -20.46 3.11
N GLU A 442 -4.88 -21.18 4.19
CA GLU A 442 -4.62 -20.58 5.51
C GLU A 442 -3.28 -19.83 5.57
N ASN A 443 -2.33 -20.24 4.73
CA ASN A 443 -1.02 -19.62 4.64
C ASN A 443 -1.06 -18.34 3.80
N ARG A 444 -0.32 -17.33 4.26
CA ARG A 444 -0.15 -16.09 3.51
C ARG A 444 0.57 -16.37 2.18
N PRO A 445 0.14 -15.74 1.07
CA PRO A 445 0.84 -15.86 -0.21
C PRO A 445 2.30 -15.40 -0.12
N SER A 446 3.17 -16.03 -0.91
CA SER A 446 4.56 -15.63 -1.07
C SER A 446 4.65 -14.21 -1.66
N LYS A 447 5.50 -13.38 -1.05
CA LYS A 447 5.87 -12.05 -1.56
C LYS A 447 7.39 -11.98 -1.73
N PHE A 448 7.84 -11.43 -2.85
CA PHE A 448 9.24 -11.07 -3.05
C PHE A 448 9.46 -9.66 -2.52
N TYR A 449 10.21 -9.51 -1.43
CA TYR A 449 10.43 -8.21 -0.83
C TYR A 449 11.49 -7.43 -1.58
N ALA A 450 11.22 -6.15 -1.85
CA ALA A 450 12.24 -5.21 -2.27
C ALA A 450 13.33 -5.02 -1.20
N THR A 451 14.50 -4.54 -1.62
CA THR A 451 15.57 -4.06 -0.75
C THR A 451 15.08 -2.90 0.10
N ASN A 452 15.89 -2.45 1.05
CA ASN A 452 15.65 -1.14 1.65
C ASN A 452 15.71 -0.04 0.62
N ILE A 453 15.00 1.03 0.93
CA ILE A 453 15.11 2.31 0.23
C ILE A 453 16.50 2.86 0.49
N THR A 454 17.19 3.23 -0.57
CA THR A 454 18.52 3.85 -0.53
C THR A 454 18.36 5.30 -0.97
N PHE A 455 18.86 6.23 -0.16
CA PHE A 455 19.03 7.62 -0.58
C PHE A 455 20.24 7.72 -1.51
N ASP A 456 20.04 8.37 -2.65
CA ASP A 456 21.11 8.60 -3.61
C ASP A 456 21.76 9.97 -3.39
N ASP A 457 21.03 11.03 -3.73
CA ASP A 457 21.47 12.40 -3.56
C ASP A 457 20.28 13.37 -3.52
N PHE A 458 20.55 14.63 -3.25
CA PHE A 458 19.61 15.72 -3.47
C PHE A 458 19.52 16.02 -4.96
N GLU A 459 18.29 16.13 -5.48
CA GLU A 459 18.08 16.58 -6.85
C GLU A 459 18.42 18.05 -7.01
N GLN A 460 18.67 18.45 -8.26
CA GLN A 460 18.79 19.86 -8.60
C GLN A 460 17.46 20.57 -8.33
N LEU A 461 17.52 21.62 -7.52
CA LEU A 461 16.35 22.40 -7.13
C LEU A 461 16.13 23.55 -8.09
N ASP A 462 14.87 23.92 -8.29
CA ASP A 462 14.51 25.19 -8.94
C ASP A 462 14.59 26.39 -7.97
N LYS A 463 14.52 27.61 -8.53
CA LYS A 463 14.61 28.88 -7.78
C LYS A 463 13.57 29.05 -6.65
N TYR A 464 12.47 28.31 -6.67
CA TYR A 464 11.44 28.33 -5.63
C TYR A 464 11.73 27.27 -4.57
N GLN A 465 12.07 26.06 -4.99
CA GLN A 465 12.45 24.96 -4.11
C GLN A 465 13.70 25.29 -3.28
N GLU A 466 14.66 26.01 -3.84
CA GLU A 466 15.83 26.51 -3.12
C GLU A 466 15.45 27.37 -1.91
N LYS A 467 14.35 28.14 -2.01
CA LYS A 467 13.87 28.99 -0.89
C LYS A 467 13.20 28.18 0.22
N GLU A 468 12.81 26.93 -0.06
CA GLU A 468 12.23 26.04 0.93
C GLU A 468 13.28 25.24 1.71
N VAL A 469 14.53 25.22 1.23
CA VAL A 469 15.63 24.52 1.90
C VAL A 469 15.87 25.17 3.26
N ILE A 470 15.85 24.34 4.30
CA ILE A 470 16.22 24.74 5.66
C ILE A 470 17.51 24.02 5.97
N ALA A 471 18.60 24.76 6.14
CA ALA A 471 19.87 24.23 6.61
C ALA A 471 20.26 25.01 7.86
N ASP A 472 20.32 24.33 9.00
CA ASP A 472 20.53 24.99 10.28
C ASP A 472 21.20 24.03 11.27
N LYS A 473 21.54 24.58 12.44
CA LYS A 473 22.31 23.93 13.48
C LYS A 473 21.60 24.08 14.82
N LEU A 474 21.31 22.95 15.47
CA LEU A 474 20.76 22.92 16.82
C LEU A 474 21.88 22.60 17.81
N ARG A 475 22.18 23.53 18.72
CA ARG A 475 23.07 23.32 19.87
C ARG A 475 22.29 22.69 21.01
N LEU A 476 22.68 21.50 21.44
CA LEU A 476 22.21 20.85 22.67
C LEU A 476 23.41 20.56 23.56
N ASN A 477 23.46 21.20 24.73
CA ASN A 477 24.62 21.18 25.63
C ASN A 477 25.92 21.58 24.88
N GLU A 478 26.94 20.73 24.92
CA GLU A 478 28.21 20.92 24.22
C GLU A 478 28.25 20.35 22.80
N ASN A 479 27.10 19.88 22.29
CA ASN A 479 27.03 19.14 21.04
C ASN A 479 26.21 19.86 19.98
N ASP A 480 26.66 19.72 18.74
CA ASP A 480 26.05 20.33 17.57
C ASP A 480 25.35 19.28 16.72
N ILE A 481 24.09 19.54 16.39
CA ILE A 481 23.32 18.74 15.45
C ILE A 481 23.14 19.59 14.20
N LEU A 482 23.62 19.09 13.07
CA LEU A 482 23.39 19.73 11.77
C LEU A 482 22.20 19.07 11.12
N TYR A 483 21.32 19.86 10.52
CA TYR A 483 20.17 19.33 9.81
C TYR A 483 19.89 20.13 8.55
N LYS A 484 19.46 19.42 7.51
CA LYS A 484 19.10 19.98 6.21
C LYS A 484 17.80 19.36 5.74
N TYR A 485 16.76 20.17 5.64
CA TYR A 485 15.55 19.85 4.89
C TYR A 485 15.72 20.25 3.42
N SER A 486 15.28 19.39 2.51
CA SER A 486 15.18 19.66 1.08
C SER A 486 13.91 19.01 0.52
N PRO A 487 13.16 19.68 -0.37
CA PRO A 487 11.94 19.12 -0.95
C PRO A 487 12.21 17.99 -1.97
N MET A 488 13.42 17.89 -2.55
CA MET A 488 13.71 16.89 -3.57
C MET A 488 14.94 16.06 -3.22
N GLY A 489 14.73 14.99 -2.47
CA GLY A 489 15.70 13.91 -2.35
C GLY A 489 15.38 12.77 -3.30
N ARG A 490 16.38 12.25 -4.01
CA ARG A 490 16.26 11.10 -4.91
C ARG A 490 16.47 9.81 -4.13
N PHE A 491 15.53 8.88 -4.30
CA PHE A 491 15.55 7.57 -3.68
C PHE A 491 15.47 6.47 -4.71
N PHE A 492 16.07 5.35 -4.32
CA PHE A 492 16.13 4.15 -5.11
C PHE A 492 15.60 2.94 -4.35
N LEU A 493 14.82 2.11 -5.03
CA LEU A 493 14.31 0.84 -4.51
C LEU A 493 14.41 -0.24 -5.58
N VAL A 494 14.90 -1.43 -5.21
CA VAL A 494 14.94 -2.60 -6.10
C VAL A 494 14.46 -3.87 -5.44
N ASN A 495 13.75 -4.71 -6.17
CA ASN A 495 13.46 -6.08 -5.83
C ASN A 495 14.42 -7.01 -6.57
N LYS A 496 15.27 -7.71 -5.81
CA LYS A 496 16.28 -8.64 -6.32
C LYS A 496 15.79 -10.09 -6.38
N GLY A 497 14.48 -10.33 -6.27
CA GLY A 497 13.90 -11.67 -6.32
C GLY A 497 14.38 -12.60 -5.18
N ILE A 498 14.20 -13.90 -5.37
CA ILE A 498 14.61 -14.91 -4.38
C ILE A 498 16.14 -15.00 -4.33
N GLY A 499 16.73 -14.90 -3.14
CA GLY A 499 18.17 -15.08 -2.94
C GLY A 499 19.06 -14.05 -3.65
N ASN A 500 18.53 -12.86 -3.96
CA ASN A 500 19.21 -11.82 -4.73
C ASN A 500 19.60 -12.21 -6.17
N LEU A 501 18.96 -13.24 -6.73
CA LEU A 501 19.24 -13.75 -8.07
C LEU A 501 18.57 -12.94 -9.19
N GLY A 502 17.59 -12.09 -8.86
CA GLY A 502 16.79 -11.34 -9.82
C GLY A 502 15.66 -12.17 -10.44
N PHE A 503 15.11 -11.66 -11.52
CA PHE A 503 14.05 -12.23 -12.33
C PHE A 503 14.58 -12.59 -13.72
N ARG A 504 14.13 -13.73 -14.25
CA ARG A 504 14.33 -14.12 -15.64
C ARG A 504 13.19 -13.56 -16.47
N VAL A 505 13.49 -12.74 -17.46
CA VAL A 505 12.47 -12.03 -18.26
C VAL A 505 12.65 -12.26 -19.75
N CYS A 506 11.57 -12.53 -20.46
CA CYS A 506 11.53 -12.59 -21.92
C CYS A 506 11.21 -11.21 -22.50
N LYS A 507 12.15 -10.58 -23.23
CA LYS A 507 11.95 -9.29 -23.91
C LYS A 507 10.79 -9.27 -24.92
N LEU A 508 10.43 -10.42 -25.49
CA LEU A 508 9.43 -10.47 -26.56
C LEU A 508 7.99 -10.41 -26.03
N CYS A 509 7.69 -11.12 -24.93
CA CYS A 509 6.32 -11.24 -24.42
C CYS A 509 6.15 -10.80 -22.97
N GLY A 510 7.23 -10.39 -22.31
CA GLY A 510 7.23 -9.94 -20.92
C GLY A 510 7.01 -11.02 -19.86
N TYR A 511 6.91 -12.30 -20.25
CA TYR A 511 6.91 -13.39 -19.27
C TYR A 511 8.13 -13.30 -18.36
N ALA A 512 7.88 -13.44 -17.06
CA ALA A 512 8.90 -13.26 -16.05
C ALA A 512 8.71 -14.24 -14.89
N THR A 513 9.82 -14.69 -14.30
CA THR A 513 9.79 -15.59 -13.13
C THR A 513 10.99 -15.38 -12.23
N ALA A 514 10.75 -15.48 -10.91
CA ALA A 514 11.77 -15.48 -9.87
C ALA A 514 12.28 -16.89 -9.52
N GLU A 515 11.70 -17.95 -10.12
CA GLU A 515 12.09 -19.32 -9.81
C GLU A 515 13.53 -19.60 -10.30
N PRO A 516 14.32 -20.43 -9.61
CA PRO A 516 15.59 -20.91 -10.13
C PRO A 516 15.37 -21.82 -11.35
N GLN A 517 16.30 -21.84 -12.30
CA GLN A 517 16.32 -22.82 -13.40
C GLN A 517 17.57 -23.68 -13.31
N ASP A 518 17.45 -24.95 -13.68
CA ASP A 518 18.61 -25.75 -14.05
C ASP A 518 19.27 -25.16 -15.30
N LYS A 519 20.58 -24.85 -15.20
CA LYS A 519 21.43 -24.21 -16.23
C LYS A 519 21.41 -24.89 -17.61
N LYS A 520 20.84 -26.09 -17.73
CA LYS A 520 20.85 -26.92 -18.94
C LYS A 520 19.60 -26.79 -19.83
N THR A 521 18.58 -25.99 -19.46
CA THR A 521 17.30 -25.96 -20.20
C THR A 521 17.02 -24.61 -20.88
N LYS A 522 16.57 -24.65 -22.15
CA LYS A 522 16.08 -23.46 -22.88
C LYS A 522 14.90 -22.84 -22.13
N PHE A 523 14.77 -21.52 -22.13
CA PHE A 523 13.69 -20.79 -21.45
C PHE A 523 12.37 -20.87 -22.23
N LYS A 524 11.84 -22.09 -22.37
CA LYS A 524 10.55 -22.35 -23.01
C LYS A 524 9.42 -21.90 -22.09
N HIS A 525 8.53 -21.07 -22.60
CA HIS A 525 7.43 -20.51 -21.84
C HIS A 525 6.22 -20.21 -22.74
N LYS A 526 5.06 -20.00 -22.10
CA LYS A 526 3.88 -19.43 -22.75
C LYS A 526 3.83 -17.93 -22.48
N ASN A 527 3.32 -17.15 -23.44
CA ASN A 527 2.99 -15.76 -23.18
C ASN A 527 1.76 -15.65 -22.26
N LYS A 528 1.44 -14.43 -21.82
CA LYS A 528 0.30 -14.17 -20.92
C LYS A 528 -1.07 -14.61 -21.47
N PHE A 529 -1.18 -14.77 -22.79
CA PHE A 529 -2.36 -15.25 -23.51
C PHE A 529 -2.38 -16.78 -23.76
N GLY A 530 -1.42 -17.51 -23.19
CA GLY A 530 -1.36 -18.98 -23.24
C GLY A 530 -0.71 -19.57 -24.50
N SER A 531 -0.29 -18.75 -25.47
CA SER A 531 0.42 -19.19 -26.67
C SER A 531 1.90 -19.45 -26.38
N ILE A 532 2.53 -20.41 -27.04
CA ILE A 532 3.97 -20.67 -26.91
C ILE A 532 4.73 -19.46 -27.47
N CYS A 533 5.62 -18.88 -26.67
CA CYS A 533 6.46 -17.78 -27.11
C CYS A 533 7.59 -18.34 -28.02
N PRO A 534 7.87 -17.73 -29.19
CA PRO A 534 8.95 -18.19 -30.06
C PRO A 534 10.34 -17.92 -29.47
N SER A 535 10.47 -16.94 -28.57
CA SER A 535 11.73 -16.65 -27.90
C SER A 535 12.05 -17.71 -26.85
N THR A 536 13.25 -18.28 -26.95
CA THR A 536 13.81 -19.19 -25.92
C THR A 536 14.88 -18.53 -25.06
N ASN A 537 15.08 -17.22 -25.23
CA ASN A 537 16.07 -16.44 -24.51
C ASN A 537 15.42 -15.74 -23.31
N TYR A 538 16.23 -15.53 -22.27
CA TYR A 538 15.87 -14.71 -21.12
C TYR A 538 17.01 -13.77 -20.77
N TYR A 539 16.66 -12.71 -20.07
CA TYR A 539 17.60 -11.77 -19.48
C TYR A 539 17.40 -11.75 -17.97
N MET A 540 18.50 -11.67 -17.24
CA MET A 540 18.47 -11.50 -15.79
C MET A 540 18.32 -10.02 -15.46
N THR A 541 17.37 -9.69 -14.60
CA THR A 541 17.10 -8.31 -14.20
C THR A 541 16.40 -8.25 -12.85
N ASP A 542 16.55 -7.13 -12.16
CA ASP A 542 15.77 -6.81 -10.97
C ASP A 542 14.55 -5.97 -11.35
N LEU A 543 13.61 -5.75 -10.42
CA LEU A 543 12.55 -4.75 -10.61
C LEU A 543 12.88 -3.53 -9.77
N GLY A 544 12.87 -2.33 -10.35
CA GLY A 544 13.29 -1.14 -9.62
C GLY A 544 12.38 0.05 -9.84
N HIS A 545 12.53 1.03 -8.95
CA HIS A 545 11.84 2.29 -9.02
C HIS A 545 12.71 3.38 -8.38
N GLU A 546 12.93 4.46 -9.14
CA GLU A 546 13.40 5.73 -8.61
C GLU A 546 12.22 6.68 -8.39
N PHE A 547 12.24 7.36 -7.24
CA PHE A 547 11.25 8.35 -6.85
C PHE A 547 11.91 9.51 -6.09
N THR A 548 11.23 10.65 -6.05
CA THR A 548 11.64 11.84 -5.30
C THR A 548 10.61 12.19 -4.24
N THR A 549 11.08 12.66 -3.09
CA THR A 549 10.24 13.11 -1.98
C THR A 549 11.01 14.09 -1.09
N ASP A 550 10.30 14.73 -0.17
CA ASP A 550 10.88 15.59 0.85
C ASP A 550 11.84 14.79 1.74
N VAL A 551 12.98 15.39 2.06
CA VAL A 551 14.04 14.79 2.86
C VAL A 551 14.46 15.71 3.98
N LEU A 552 14.65 15.15 5.16
CA LEU A 552 15.40 15.73 6.26
C LEU A 552 16.66 14.90 6.51
N GLN A 553 17.81 15.47 6.19
CA GLN A 553 19.11 14.96 6.60
C GLN A 553 19.45 15.47 7.99
N ILE A 554 19.83 14.57 8.90
CA ILE A 554 20.28 14.88 10.25
C ILE A 554 21.68 14.28 10.44
N THR A 555 22.65 15.13 10.72
CA THR A 555 24.00 14.73 11.10
C THR A 555 24.16 14.90 12.60
N LEU A 556 24.30 13.76 13.27
CA LEU A 556 24.43 13.67 14.70
C LEU A 556 25.92 13.66 15.13
N PRO A 557 26.25 14.25 16.28
CA PRO A 557 27.61 14.34 16.78
C PRO A 557 28.18 12.96 17.20
N PRO A 558 29.50 12.77 17.14
CA PRO A 558 30.12 11.49 17.47
C PRO A 558 30.25 11.28 18.99
N ILE A 559 29.16 10.89 19.64
CA ILE A 559 29.10 10.72 21.11
C ILE A 559 29.21 9.24 21.49
N GLY A 560 30.16 8.92 22.37
CA GLY A 560 30.28 7.58 22.96
C GLY A 560 30.81 6.52 22.00
N GLN A 561 30.38 5.27 22.17
CA GLN A 561 30.84 4.15 21.35
C GLN A 561 30.02 4.03 20.07
N LEU A 562 30.68 4.23 18.94
CA LEU A 562 30.05 4.27 17.62
C LEU A 562 30.00 2.88 17.00
N SER A 563 28.86 2.55 16.40
CA SER A 563 28.64 1.28 15.70
C SER A 563 27.50 1.43 14.70
N GLU A 564 27.43 0.54 13.71
CA GLU A 564 26.28 0.48 12.79
C GLU A 564 24.96 0.28 13.54
N ASN A 565 24.97 -0.56 14.59
CA ASN A 565 23.80 -0.82 15.43
C ASN A 565 23.30 0.44 16.14
N LEU A 566 24.21 1.31 16.60
CA LEU A 566 23.85 2.60 17.20
C LEU A 566 23.09 3.46 16.19
N TRP A 567 23.63 3.65 14.98
CA TRP A 567 23.03 4.51 13.97
C TRP A 567 21.66 4.02 13.51
N ILE A 568 21.51 2.71 13.29
CA ILE A 568 20.22 2.11 12.96
C ILE A 568 19.23 2.29 14.14
N THR A 569 19.68 2.08 15.38
CA THR A 569 18.84 2.28 16.56
C THR A 569 18.41 3.75 16.71
N LEU A 570 19.32 4.70 16.47
CA LEU A 570 19.02 6.13 16.52
C LEU A 570 18.01 6.53 15.44
N LEU A 571 18.21 6.09 14.20
CA LEU A 571 17.28 6.29 13.08
C LEU A 571 15.84 5.90 13.49
N TYR A 572 15.66 4.67 13.99
CA TYR A 572 14.32 4.23 14.38
C TYR A 572 13.80 4.94 15.64
N SER A 573 14.66 5.28 16.61
CA SER A 573 14.21 6.04 17.78
C SER A 573 13.69 7.44 17.41
N ILE A 574 14.36 8.12 16.47
CA ILE A 574 13.96 9.44 15.98
C ILE A 574 12.64 9.35 15.21
N ILE A 575 12.46 8.33 14.38
CA ILE A 575 11.18 8.14 13.67
C ILE A 575 10.04 7.90 14.65
N GLU A 576 10.22 7.01 15.64
CA GLU A 576 9.18 6.75 16.64
C GLU A 576 8.89 8.00 17.49
N GLY A 577 9.92 8.77 17.86
CA GLY A 577 9.76 10.05 18.52
C GLY A 577 8.98 11.08 17.68
N ALA A 578 9.22 11.12 16.37
CA ALA A 578 8.48 11.99 15.45
C ALA A 578 7.02 11.57 15.32
N CYS A 579 6.76 10.26 15.19
CA CYS A 579 5.40 9.71 15.15
C CYS A 579 4.63 10.04 16.43
N ASP A 580 5.24 9.81 17.60
CA ASP A 580 4.61 10.11 18.88
C ASP A 580 4.38 11.63 19.10
N THR A 581 5.27 12.49 18.58
CA THR A 581 5.17 13.95 18.77
C THR A 581 4.06 14.57 17.92
N PHE A 582 3.90 14.10 16.68
CA PHE A 582 3.02 14.72 15.70
C PHE A 582 1.81 13.88 15.32
N ASP A 583 1.59 12.75 16.00
CA ASP A 583 0.57 11.73 15.66
C ASP A 583 0.68 11.30 14.18
N ILE A 584 1.92 11.20 13.67
CA ILE A 584 2.16 10.74 12.29
C ILE A 584 1.99 9.23 12.25
N VAL A 585 1.19 8.72 11.31
CA VAL A 585 1.09 7.29 11.08
C VAL A 585 2.48 6.76 10.73
N ARG A 586 2.92 5.71 11.43
CA ARG A 586 4.26 5.14 11.25
C ARG A 586 4.57 4.71 9.81
N SER A 587 3.56 4.41 8.99
CA SER A 587 3.72 4.08 7.56
C SER A 587 3.98 5.27 6.66
N ASP A 588 3.83 6.49 7.15
CA ASP A 588 3.85 7.71 6.33
C ASP A 588 5.22 8.41 6.36
N ILE A 589 6.08 7.97 7.28
CA ILE A 589 7.47 8.41 7.41
C ILE A 589 8.41 7.20 7.45
N ASN A 590 9.55 7.34 6.80
CA ASN A 590 10.59 6.31 6.83
C ASN A 590 11.97 6.95 6.83
N GLY A 591 13.02 6.12 6.85
CA GLY A 591 14.37 6.65 6.80
C GLY A 591 15.45 5.61 6.55
N CYS A 592 16.63 6.10 6.21
CA CYS A 592 17.82 5.29 5.91
C CYS A 592 19.09 6.00 6.38
N LEU A 593 20.21 5.28 6.38
CA LEU A 593 21.52 5.86 6.67
C LEU A 593 22.21 6.27 5.38
N TYR A 594 22.91 7.40 5.40
CA TYR A 594 23.62 7.97 4.26
C TYR A 594 25.08 8.27 4.58
N TYR A 595 26.01 7.71 3.80
CA TYR A 595 27.46 7.68 4.08
C TYR A 595 28.28 8.57 3.13
N ASN A 596 27.87 9.83 2.93
CA ASN A 596 28.39 10.71 1.87
C ASN A 596 29.88 11.10 1.98
N ASN A 597 30.51 10.96 3.15
CA ASN A 597 31.80 11.61 3.40
C ASN A 597 33.02 10.67 3.24
N ASN A 598 32.88 9.55 2.53
CA ASN A 598 33.87 8.44 2.55
C ASN A 598 34.16 7.86 3.95
N ASP A 599 33.47 8.35 4.98
CA ASP A 599 33.60 7.92 6.35
C ASP A 599 32.41 7.04 6.75
N TYR A 600 32.64 5.74 6.65
CA TYR A 600 31.68 4.67 6.98
C TYR A 600 31.26 4.67 8.44
N MET A 601 31.98 5.39 9.31
CA MET A 601 31.77 5.37 10.74
C MET A 601 30.75 6.42 11.19
N TYR A 602 30.49 7.46 10.36
CA TYR A 602 29.61 8.60 10.68
C TYR A 602 28.57 8.86 9.58
N PRO A 603 27.55 8.00 9.42
CA PRO A 603 26.44 8.28 8.53
C PRO A 603 25.59 9.46 9.00
N SER A 604 25.01 10.17 8.05
CA SER A 604 23.83 11.00 8.30
C SER A 604 22.58 10.13 8.33
N ILE A 605 21.61 10.54 9.13
CA ILE A 605 20.27 9.96 9.16
C ILE A 605 19.41 10.72 8.15
N ILE A 606 18.84 9.99 7.19
CA ILE A 606 17.89 10.53 6.22
C ILE A 606 16.50 10.12 6.66
N LEU A 607 15.63 11.10 6.94
CA LEU A 607 14.20 10.91 7.11
C LEU A 607 13.49 11.40 5.85
N PHE A 608 12.45 10.71 5.42
CA PHE A 608 11.67 11.10 4.25
C PHE A 608 10.20 10.70 4.37
N ASP A 609 9.36 11.44 3.66
CA ASP A 609 7.94 11.12 3.56
C ASP A 609 7.71 9.95 2.61
N GLU A 610 6.89 8.98 3.02
CA GLU A 610 6.58 7.80 2.19
C GLU A 610 5.74 8.16 0.96
N ALA A 611 4.98 9.25 1.00
CA ALA A 611 4.26 9.78 -0.14
C ALA A 611 5.22 10.39 -1.17
N ALA A 612 5.14 9.94 -2.42
CA ALA A 612 5.92 10.51 -3.52
C ALA A 612 5.61 12.01 -3.69
N GLY A 613 6.66 12.85 -3.79
CA GLY A 613 6.54 14.30 -3.87
C GLY A 613 6.33 15.03 -2.53
N GLY A 614 6.43 14.34 -1.40
CA GLY A 614 6.36 14.95 -0.07
C GLY A 614 4.93 15.12 0.47
N ALA A 615 4.73 14.73 1.73
CA ALA A 615 3.53 15.02 2.51
C ALA A 615 3.74 16.19 3.50
N GLY A 616 4.97 16.67 3.62
CA GLY A 616 5.40 17.74 4.52
C GLY A 616 5.68 17.31 5.96
N HIS A 617 5.70 16.00 6.27
CA HIS A 617 5.97 15.55 7.64
C HIS A 617 7.42 15.84 8.04
N VAL A 618 8.38 15.53 7.17
CA VAL A 618 9.80 15.82 7.45
C VAL A 618 10.11 17.32 7.51
N LYS A 619 9.35 18.16 6.79
CA LYS A 619 9.41 19.63 6.92
C LYS A 619 8.94 20.10 8.29
N LYS A 620 7.87 19.49 8.82
CA LYS A 620 7.38 19.78 10.18
C LYS A 620 8.38 19.32 11.25
N ILE A 621 9.01 18.17 11.04
CA ILE A 621 10.05 17.61 11.93
C ILE A 621 11.27 18.52 11.96
N SER A 622 11.73 19.04 10.81
CA SER A 622 12.92 19.91 10.75
C SER A 622 12.77 21.17 11.59
N SER A 623 11.54 21.70 11.69
CA SER A 623 11.22 22.87 12.52
C SER A 623 11.15 22.57 14.03
N ASN A 624 11.19 21.29 14.44
CA ASN A 624 10.89 20.85 15.81
C ASN A 624 11.80 19.72 16.32
N ILE A 625 13.04 19.64 15.81
CA ILE A 625 13.98 18.55 16.11
C ILE A 625 14.17 18.30 17.61
N ARG A 626 14.23 19.35 18.43
CA ARG A 626 14.39 19.21 19.89
C ARG A 626 13.26 18.40 20.53
N GLN A 627 12.01 18.65 20.15
CA GLN A 627 10.85 17.94 20.69
C GLN A 627 10.86 16.47 20.25
N VAL A 628 11.23 16.22 18.99
CA VAL A 628 11.34 14.86 18.43
C VAL A 628 12.41 14.04 19.14
N LEU A 629 13.59 14.62 19.38
CA LEU A 629 14.67 13.95 20.12
C LEU A 629 14.28 13.68 21.58
N GLN A 630 13.54 14.60 22.21
CA GLN A 630 13.03 14.40 23.55
C GLN A 630 12.03 13.23 23.62
N SER A 631 11.08 13.20 22.70
CA SER A 631 10.09 12.13 22.57
C SER A 631 10.76 10.78 22.29
N ALA A 632 11.78 10.77 21.41
CA ALA A 632 12.58 9.58 21.12
C ALA A 632 13.27 9.03 22.37
N TYR A 633 13.86 9.91 23.20
CA TYR A 633 14.46 9.52 24.48
C TYR A 633 13.42 8.94 25.45
N ASP A 634 12.28 9.61 25.60
CA ASP A 634 11.22 9.17 26.51
C ASP A 634 10.67 7.80 26.09
N LYS A 635 10.52 7.55 24.77
CA LYS A 635 10.09 6.27 24.20
C LYS A 635 11.02 5.11 24.56
N VAL A 636 12.33 5.28 24.41
CA VAL A 636 13.30 4.21 24.72
C VAL A 636 13.55 4.07 26.23
N SER A 637 13.36 5.13 27.00
CA SER A 637 13.55 5.15 28.45
C SER A 637 12.39 4.49 29.20
N ASN A 638 11.14 4.75 28.78
CA ASN A 638 9.93 4.22 29.43
C ASN A 638 9.58 2.79 29.02
N CYS A 639 10.33 2.18 28.10
CA CYS A 639 10.10 0.81 27.65
C CYS A 639 10.71 -0.21 28.63
N GLU A 640 9.99 -1.31 28.88
CA GLU A 640 10.39 -2.34 29.86
C GLU A 640 11.24 -3.49 29.28
N CYS A 641 11.46 -3.58 27.97
CA CYS A 641 12.28 -4.64 27.39
C CYS A 641 13.77 -4.53 27.80
N GLY A 642 14.59 -5.55 27.62
CA GLY A 642 16.04 -5.46 27.90
C GLY A 642 16.72 -4.29 27.15
N GLU A 643 17.78 -3.72 27.72
CA GLU A 643 18.53 -2.61 27.10
C GLU A 643 19.40 -3.08 25.92
N GLU A 644 19.86 -4.32 25.98
CA GLU A 644 20.59 -5.05 24.94
C GLU A 644 19.73 -5.44 23.72
N THR A 645 18.42 -5.17 23.79
CA THR A 645 17.45 -5.54 22.75
C THR A 645 16.41 -4.44 22.52
N SER A 646 15.42 -4.74 21.70
CA SER A 646 14.27 -3.88 21.44
C SER A 646 13.01 -4.72 21.35
N CYS A 647 11.85 -4.08 21.43
CA CYS A 647 10.58 -4.76 21.26
C CYS A 647 9.67 -3.97 20.32
N TYR A 648 8.54 -4.57 19.94
CA TYR A 648 7.44 -3.87 19.31
C TYR A 648 6.71 -2.99 20.34
N GLY A 649 7.41 -2.20 21.11
CA GLY A 649 6.92 -1.28 22.13
C GLY A 649 7.74 0.00 22.05
N CYS A 650 9.05 -0.17 21.80
CA CYS A 650 9.98 0.88 21.46
C CYS A 650 10.26 0.95 19.95
N LEU A 651 11.15 0.11 19.41
CA LEU A 651 11.79 0.32 18.10
C LEU A 651 11.38 -0.68 17.00
N ARG A 652 10.85 -1.86 17.35
CA ARG A 652 10.55 -2.90 16.33
C ARG A 652 9.20 -2.68 15.69
N ASN A 653 9.14 -2.87 14.38
CA ASN A 653 7.92 -2.87 13.57
C ASN A 653 8.02 -3.88 12.42
N TYR A 654 6.97 -3.98 11.61
CA TYR A 654 6.93 -4.93 10.50
C TYR A 654 7.91 -4.57 9.37
N ASN A 655 8.12 -3.27 9.13
CA ASN A 655 8.92 -2.78 8.01
C ASN A 655 10.42 -2.89 8.29
N ASN A 656 10.83 -2.90 9.56
CA ASN A 656 12.23 -2.98 9.96
C ASN A 656 12.68 -4.37 10.47
N GLN A 657 11.97 -5.44 10.11
CA GLN A 657 12.26 -6.81 10.53
C GLN A 657 13.71 -7.23 10.32
N ILE A 658 14.28 -6.84 9.18
CA ILE A 658 15.68 -7.09 8.82
C ILE A 658 16.70 -6.48 9.80
N PHE A 659 16.28 -5.51 10.61
CA PHE A 659 17.12 -4.81 11.58
C PHE A 659 16.83 -5.26 13.02
N HIS A 660 15.86 -6.15 13.28
CA HIS A 660 15.44 -6.50 14.65
C HIS A 660 16.59 -7.03 15.53
N GLU A 661 17.56 -7.71 14.92
CA GLU A 661 18.76 -8.21 15.60
C GLU A 661 19.78 -7.09 15.90
N LYS A 662 19.77 -6.00 15.12
CA LYS A 662 20.66 -4.85 15.30
C LYS A 662 20.10 -3.79 16.27
N LEU A 663 18.79 -3.78 16.50
CA LEU A 663 18.10 -2.75 17.28
C LEU A 663 18.23 -2.98 18.80
N GLN A 664 18.89 -2.05 19.49
CA GLN A 664 19.16 -2.12 20.93
C GLN A 664 18.75 -0.81 21.63
N ARG A 665 17.67 -0.81 22.41
CA ARG A 665 17.13 0.44 22.99
C ARG A 665 18.12 1.16 23.91
N GLY A 666 19.02 0.42 24.57
CA GLY A 666 20.02 0.96 25.49
C GLY A 666 21.02 1.88 24.78
N LEU A 667 21.37 1.57 23.53
CA LEU A 667 22.26 2.41 22.71
C LEU A 667 21.64 3.80 22.47
N ALA A 668 20.38 3.85 22.04
CA ALA A 668 19.66 5.10 21.84
C ALA A 668 19.43 5.85 23.16
N LYS A 669 19.03 5.14 24.23
CA LYS A 669 18.83 5.73 25.57
C LYS A 669 20.08 6.44 26.06
N LYS A 670 21.24 5.77 26.03
CA LYS A 670 22.51 6.33 26.47
C LYS A 670 22.95 7.51 25.60
N TYR A 671 22.88 7.36 24.28
CA TYR A 671 23.29 8.40 23.34
C TYR A 671 22.42 9.66 23.47
N LEU A 672 21.09 9.51 23.41
CA LEU A 672 20.16 10.63 23.52
C LEU A 672 20.18 11.25 24.92
N GLY A 673 20.43 10.46 25.98
CA GLY A 673 20.61 10.98 27.34
C GLY A 673 21.79 11.94 27.42
N ILE A 674 22.96 11.57 26.90
CA ILE A 674 24.13 12.45 26.86
C ILE A 674 23.86 13.70 26.01
N LEU A 675 23.24 13.51 24.83
CA LEU A 675 22.92 14.60 23.91
C LEU A 675 21.96 15.63 24.54
N LEU A 676 20.96 15.17 25.29
CA LEU A 676 19.94 16.00 25.93
C LEU A 676 20.31 16.46 27.35
N GLY A 677 21.33 15.88 27.98
CA GLY A 677 21.75 16.18 29.35
C GLY A 677 20.84 15.54 30.41
N LYS A 678 20.40 14.30 30.18
CA LYS A 678 19.50 13.53 31.05
C LYS A 678 20.15 12.30 31.67
#